data_AF-A0A969B597-F1
#
_entry.id   AF-A0A969B597-F1
#
_cell.length_a   1.000
_cell.length_b   1.000
_cell.length_c   1.000
_cell.angle_alpha   90.00
_cell.angle_beta   90.00
_cell.angle_gamma   90.00
#
_symmetry.space_group_name_H-M   'P 1'
#
loop_
_entity.id
_entity.type
_entity.pdbx_description
1 polymer ?
#
loop_
_entity_poly.entity_id
_entity_poly.type
_entity_poly.pdbx_seq_one_letter_code
_entity_poly.pdbx_strand_id
1 'polypeptide(L)'
;MHILHGTWIPDAAPDFIQRGGFYLWVEAEPVLPEPRPDGEQPSPKKRRLRSQVGAQNRSLEKAPVPDPAPHPHHLPKAALAAFLADKLGLGSQPNLSDGISPAISGCPAMPVPLASPDLARFLPDRLTPDPTQAFHWQAWRIDCYRVGGSPSSSSSHRQGDRHPPDRTPELLQLLPELNLLAQGDLADFQLGTDLKFWLSFFPSLKAILRKDQYIPALRHRLLNPRSKKKQYEIYHCWEIVSPQYETVLAQAAVAMPWACATGFADPPLEAPLAPAFRDRSSLLRHFCEVLLDQIICQTELPESFVRRIEDTLVHRCWRGDKPISATVDPTTLETYQQWQGWRDRIATTQTALSFNLYFVLQNPPDADGDWQLLLQVSPKSDPSLQVPLADYWRRRGKQQKHLRQQLGDNFEQQLLLNLGYAARIYPKLWQALETDRPQGIALGLDEALDFLHGAAWILEDAGYRVVVPAWWTPQGRRRAKIKLRAKGSSSKASGGDAAKSYFSVTKLREYDYDLSIGNERLSHAEWEALVESKSSLVHFRGQWMELDQDKMRELMAFWQKGQDDKPELGVLELIQLTANSNGDVELDLERDQALSKMVSQLQDKSQMVAIADPTQLHGTLRDYQRRGVSWLSYLESLGLNGCLADDMGLGKTIQVIARLVQEREPNPASPAPVPKGLLPTLLVAPTSVIGNWLREITQFAPELKAFVHHGSGRLKTPAEFKKACRNTDVVITSFTLARSDLKLLQSVPWQRIVLDEAQNIKNPKAVQTKAILKLEAPHRLALTGTPVENRLLDLWSIFNFLNPGYLGKENQFRRNFERPIQRYGDVAKATMLKQLVEPFILRRVKTDASIIKDLPDKVEQKVYCHLTKEQASLYEVVVKDIEGKLDTTQGMERRGLILGSLTKLKQICNHPAQFLHDGSDFSVARSHKLERLAEMTAEVISEGESLLIFTQFREIGDALEQYLRQTCHYNTHWLHGGTAAKQRDRMIAQFQDPATPASVFILSLKAGGVGITLTKANHVFHFDRWWNPAVEDQATDRAFRIGQKKTVFVHKFVATGTLEERIDEMIEDKKKLAGRVVGNDEAWLTELDTESFKKLIALNRNAVLD
;
A
#
# COMPACT_ATOMS: atom_id res chain seq x y z
N MET A 1 29.11 -3.34 2.75
CA MET A 1 27.68 -3.38 3.17
C MET A 1 27.37 -2.18 4.08
N HIS A 2 26.18 -1.56 3.99
CA HIS A 2 25.81 -0.44 4.88
C HIS A 2 24.97 -0.91 6.07
N ILE A 3 25.22 -0.39 7.26
CA ILE A 3 24.43 -0.70 8.46
C ILE A 3 23.87 0.59 9.03
N LEU A 4 22.54 0.71 9.05
CA LEU A 4 21.83 1.88 9.57
C LEU A 4 21.57 1.71 11.06
N HIS A 5 22.11 2.65 11.82
CA HIS A 5 21.99 2.75 13.27
C HIS A 5 21.09 3.92 13.65
N GLY A 6 20.52 3.84 14.85
CA GLY A 6 19.57 4.84 15.32
C GLY A 6 19.40 4.81 16.82
N THR A 7 19.50 5.97 17.45
CA THR A 7 19.37 6.08 18.91
C THR A 7 18.79 7.41 19.35
N TRP A 8 18.13 7.39 20.51
CA TRP A 8 17.64 8.60 21.18
C TRP A 8 18.70 9.21 22.08
N ILE A 9 18.85 10.52 22.00
CA ILE A 9 19.93 11.25 22.68
C ILE A 9 19.34 12.51 23.34
N PRO A 10 19.41 12.60 24.68
CA PRO A 10 19.06 13.82 25.40
C PRO A 10 20.10 14.93 25.18
N ASP A 11 19.63 16.16 24.95
CA ASP A 11 20.44 17.37 24.76
C ASP A 11 21.17 17.76 26.07
N ALA A 12 22.40 18.29 25.95
CA ALA A 12 23.22 18.72 27.10
C ALA A 12 22.80 20.07 27.72
N ALA A 13 21.56 20.52 27.48
CA ALA A 13 21.08 21.81 27.94
C ALA A 13 20.92 21.84 29.47
N PRO A 14 21.17 22.98 30.14
CA PRO A 14 20.95 23.15 31.57
C PRO A 14 19.47 23.17 31.98
N ASP A 15 18.56 23.11 30.99
CA ASP A 15 17.11 23.10 31.15
C ASP A 15 16.64 21.89 31.98
N PHE A 16 15.64 22.10 32.84
CA PHE A 16 15.13 21.03 33.72
C PHE A 16 14.43 19.91 32.97
N ILE A 17 13.61 20.25 31.99
CA ILE A 17 13.10 19.27 31.02
C ILE A 17 14.14 19.25 29.91
N GLN A 18 15.07 18.31 30.01
CA GLN A 18 16.03 18.09 28.94
C GLN A 18 15.25 17.83 27.65
N ARG A 19 15.63 18.53 26.59
CA ARG A 19 15.18 18.17 25.24
C ARG A 19 15.96 16.94 24.78
N GLY A 20 15.52 16.34 23.68
CA GLY A 20 16.28 15.28 23.05
C GLY A 20 15.96 15.19 21.57
N GLY A 21 16.79 14.43 20.86
CA GLY A 21 16.63 14.14 19.45
C GLY A 21 16.82 12.66 19.17
N PHE A 22 16.18 12.19 18.11
CA PHE A 22 16.48 10.88 17.55
C PHE A 22 17.53 11.06 16.45
N TYR A 23 18.62 10.32 16.54
CA TYR A 23 19.77 10.46 15.65
C TYR A 23 19.96 9.19 14.82
N LEU A 24 20.23 9.37 13.52
CA LEU A 24 20.53 8.30 12.57
C LEU A 24 21.97 8.42 12.05
N TRP A 25 22.66 7.30 11.93
CA TRP A 25 24.02 7.25 11.36
C TRP A 25 24.28 5.88 10.70
N VAL A 26 25.34 5.76 9.90
CA VAL A 26 25.58 4.56 9.07
C VAL A 26 27.03 4.09 9.16
N GLU A 27 27.23 2.78 9.32
CA GLU A 27 28.51 2.10 9.13
C GLU A 27 28.65 1.56 7.70
N ALA A 28 29.86 1.63 7.13
CA ALA A 28 30.21 1.06 5.83
C ALA A 28 31.59 0.40 5.85
N GLU A 29 31.76 -0.67 5.06
CA GLU A 29 33.08 -1.29 4.86
C GLU A 29 34.04 -0.31 4.15
N PRO A 30 35.34 -0.34 4.49
CA PRO A 30 36.30 0.54 3.86
C PRO A 30 36.52 0.10 2.40
N VAL A 31 36.40 1.04 1.47
CA VAL A 31 36.81 0.81 0.07
C VAL A 31 38.34 0.82 0.05
N LEU A 32 38.96 -0.34 -0.22
CA LEU A 32 40.40 -0.40 -0.48
C LEU A 32 40.72 0.50 -1.69
N PRO A 33 41.68 1.43 -1.60
CA PRO A 33 42.06 2.23 -2.76
C PRO A 33 42.70 1.33 -3.82
N GLU A 34 42.31 1.52 -5.08
CA GLU A 34 42.88 0.80 -6.21
C GLU A 34 44.41 0.96 -6.29
N PRO A 35 45.15 -0.07 -6.70
CA PRO A 35 46.59 0.05 -6.91
C PRO A 35 46.83 0.98 -8.10
N ARG A 36 47.57 2.07 -7.87
CA ARG A 36 47.97 2.98 -8.96
C ARG A 36 48.89 2.25 -9.95
N PRO A 37 48.76 2.47 -11.26
CA PRO A 37 49.70 1.95 -12.24
C PRO A 37 51.09 2.55 -12.03
N ASP A 38 52.10 1.73 -12.25
CA ASP A 38 53.51 2.08 -12.14
C ASP A 38 53.88 3.33 -12.95
N GLY A 39 54.69 4.20 -12.33
CA GLY A 39 55.55 5.14 -13.03
C GLY A 39 55.19 6.61 -12.90
N GLU A 40 55.42 7.21 -11.73
CA GLU A 40 55.96 8.58 -11.63
C GLU A 40 56.38 8.89 -10.18
N GLN A 41 57.68 9.03 -9.96
CA GLN A 41 58.24 9.55 -8.71
C GLN A 41 58.16 11.09 -8.70
N PRO A 42 57.72 11.74 -7.62
CA PRO A 42 58.10 13.11 -7.34
C PRO A 42 59.19 13.19 -6.26
N SER A 43 60.16 14.05 -6.57
CA SER A 43 61.38 14.36 -5.84
C SER A 43 61.18 15.26 -4.60
N PRO A 44 62.19 15.38 -3.71
CA PRO A 44 62.02 16.01 -2.39
C PRO A 44 62.45 17.49 -2.37
N LYS A 45 61.90 18.23 -1.38
CA LYS A 45 62.22 19.59 -0.86
C LYS A 45 61.17 20.65 -1.23
N LYS A 46 60.77 21.61 -0.38
CA LYS A 46 61.28 22.18 0.89
C LYS A 46 60.17 23.13 1.41
N ARG A 47 59.91 23.22 2.73
CA ARG A 47 59.46 24.50 3.31
C ARG A 47 59.85 24.66 4.80
N ARG A 48 60.96 25.39 4.95
CA ARG A 48 61.43 26.31 6.01
C ARG A 48 60.83 26.22 7.43
N LEU A 49 61.72 25.92 8.38
CA LEU A 49 61.69 26.43 9.75
C LEU A 49 62.03 27.93 9.79
N ARG A 50 61.33 28.67 10.66
CA ARG A 50 61.82 29.90 11.30
C ARG A 50 61.59 29.76 12.80
N SER A 51 62.69 29.78 13.54
CA SER A 51 62.78 29.92 14.99
C SER A 51 62.75 31.38 15.39
N GLN A 52 62.08 31.74 16.50
CA GLN A 52 62.60 32.78 17.39
C GLN A 52 62.09 32.60 18.83
N VAL A 53 63.02 32.89 19.73
CA VAL A 53 63.06 32.66 21.17
C VAL A 53 62.46 33.84 21.93
N GLY A 54 61.75 33.61 23.04
CA GLY A 54 61.28 34.68 23.94
C GLY A 54 60.63 34.20 25.23
N ALA A 55 61.32 34.46 26.34
CA ALA A 55 61.09 34.18 27.76
C ALA A 55 59.68 34.35 28.41
N GLN A 56 59.47 33.53 29.46
CA GLN A 56 58.83 33.79 30.78
C GLN A 56 57.35 34.24 30.82
N ASN A 57 56.44 33.39 31.33
CA ASN A 57 56.09 33.29 32.76
C ASN A 57 54.96 32.27 33.01
N ARG A 58 54.96 31.71 34.23
CA ARG A 58 54.09 30.64 34.72
C ARG A 58 52.62 31.05 34.85
N SER A 59 51.75 30.26 34.23
CA SER A 59 50.39 29.95 34.69
C SER A 59 50.15 28.48 34.39
N LEU A 60 49.76 27.68 35.37
CA LEU A 60 49.36 26.27 35.18
C LEU A 60 48.04 26.24 34.40
N GLU A 61 48.10 26.25 33.07
CA GLU A 61 46.97 25.87 32.22
C GLU A 61 47.02 24.36 31.95
N LYS A 62 45.91 23.68 32.29
CA LYS A 62 45.70 22.27 32.00
C LYS A 62 45.89 22.03 30.50
N ALA A 63 46.71 21.03 30.14
CA ALA A 63 46.84 20.59 28.76
C ALA A 63 45.45 20.20 28.20
N PRO A 64 45.08 20.62 26.97
CA PRO A 64 43.82 20.21 26.37
C PRO A 64 43.80 18.69 26.17
N VAL A 65 42.71 18.05 26.60
CA VAL A 65 42.44 16.62 26.35
C VAL A 65 42.33 16.43 24.83
N PRO A 66 42.97 15.40 24.23
CA PRO A 66 42.87 15.15 22.79
C PRO A 66 41.44 14.77 22.40
N ASP A 67 40.92 15.40 21.33
CA ASP A 67 39.63 15.07 20.73
C ASP A 67 39.56 13.58 20.32
N PRO A 68 38.43 12.89 20.53
CA PRO A 68 38.27 11.49 20.11
C PRO A 68 38.39 11.34 18.59
N ALA A 69 39.03 10.26 18.17
CA ALA A 69 39.22 9.95 16.75
C ALA A 69 37.88 9.70 16.03
N PRO A 70 37.78 9.99 14.72
CA PRO A 70 36.61 9.64 13.92
C PRO A 70 36.46 8.12 13.82
N HIS A 71 35.23 7.62 13.91
CA HIS A 71 34.94 6.19 13.72
C HIS A 71 35.40 5.73 12.32
N PRO A 72 36.23 4.67 12.19
CA PRO A 72 36.87 4.31 10.93
C PRO A 72 35.89 3.88 9.84
N HIS A 73 34.68 3.47 10.21
CA HIS A 73 33.66 2.96 9.29
C HIS A 73 32.42 3.84 9.19
N HIS A 74 32.35 5.02 9.82
CA HIS A 74 31.16 5.86 9.66
C HIS A 74 31.09 6.48 8.27
N LEU A 75 29.88 6.70 7.75
CA LEU A 75 29.70 7.56 6.58
C LEU A 75 29.90 9.03 6.96
N PRO A 76 30.84 9.76 6.32
CA PRO A 76 31.05 11.17 6.61
C PRO A 76 29.85 12.00 6.16
N LYS A 77 29.70 13.21 6.73
CA LYS A 77 28.54 14.11 6.53
C LYS A 77 27.97 14.17 5.10
N ALA A 78 28.80 14.32 4.07
CA ALA A 78 28.34 14.38 2.68
C ALA A 78 27.78 13.03 2.17
N ALA A 79 28.45 11.93 2.50
CA ALA A 79 28.02 10.59 2.13
C ALA A 79 26.78 10.15 2.92
N LEU A 80 26.68 10.55 4.20
CA LEU A 80 25.48 10.32 5.01
C LEU A 80 24.28 11.09 4.47
N ALA A 81 24.44 12.36 4.06
CA ALA A 81 23.36 13.13 3.44
C ALA A 81 22.84 12.47 2.16
N ALA A 82 23.76 12.00 1.30
CA ALA A 82 23.41 11.25 0.08
C ALA A 82 22.70 9.94 0.41
N PHE A 83 23.20 9.17 1.39
CA PHE A 83 22.56 7.92 1.82
C PHE A 83 21.12 8.15 2.32
N LEU A 84 20.90 9.17 3.17
CA LEU A 84 19.57 9.48 3.71
C LEU A 84 18.60 9.97 2.62
N ALA A 85 19.09 10.72 1.62
CA ALA A 85 18.28 11.18 0.50
C ALA A 85 17.94 10.05 -0.48
N ASP A 86 18.96 9.31 -0.92
CA ASP A 86 18.88 8.38 -2.05
C ASP A 86 18.37 7.00 -1.62
N LYS A 87 18.68 6.56 -0.39
CA LYS A 87 18.31 5.21 0.10
C LYS A 87 17.14 5.21 1.08
N LEU A 88 16.98 6.26 1.89
CA LEU A 88 15.85 6.37 2.84
C LEU A 88 14.74 7.31 2.38
N GLY A 89 14.89 8.00 1.25
CA GLY A 89 13.83 8.83 0.66
C GLY A 89 13.48 10.10 1.45
N LEU A 90 14.34 10.53 2.39
CA LEU A 90 14.12 11.71 3.24
C LEU A 90 14.31 13.06 2.51
N GLY A 91 14.42 13.05 1.18
CA GLY A 91 14.88 14.16 0.32
C GLY A 91 13.93 15.35 0.11
N SER A 92 12.82 15.46 0.83
CA SER A 92 11.87 16.58 0.71
C SER A 92 12.19 17.81 1.56
N GLN A 93 13.25 17.75 2.39
CA GLN A 93 13.72 18.87 3.23
C GLN A 93 14.80 19.69 2.49
N PRO A 94 14.75 21.03 2.51
CA PRO A 94 15.85 21.84 1.98
C PRO A 94 17.07 21.63 2.90
N ASN A 95 18.17 21.12 2.34
CA ASN A 95 19.46 20.85 3.00
C ASN A 95 19.45 19.82 4.15
N LEU A 96 19.33 18.53 3.82
CA LEU A 96 19.62 17.41 4.76
C LEU A 96 21.00 17.54 5.45
N SER A 97 21.97 18.16 4.79
CA SER A 97 23.29 18.45 5.33
C SER A 97 23.27 19.36 6.58
N ASP A 98 22.26 20.22 6.71
CA ASP A 98 22.18 21.18 7.81
C ASP A 98 21.72 20.49 9.11
N GLY A 99 21.03 19.35 8.99
CA GLY A 99 20.63 18.47 10.10
C GLY A 99 21.69 17.43 10.50
N ILE A 100 22.85 17.39 9.85
CA ILE A 100 23.95 16.47 10.18
C ILE A 100 25.02 17.19 11.00
N SER A 101 25.28 16.68 12.21
CA SER A 101 26.34 17.17 13.09
C SER A 101 27.20 16.03 13.65
N PRO A 102 28.50 16.28 13.89
CA PRO A 102 29.36 15.30 14.54
C PRO A 102 28.98 15.13 16.00
N ALA A 103 29.03 13.89 16.49
CA ALA A 103 28.78 13.57 17.87
C ALA A 103 29.65 12.36 18.34
N ILE A 104 30.07 12.32 19.60
CA ILE A 104 31.01 11.34 20.25
C ILE A 104 30.39 10.02 20.86
N SER A 105 30.12 8.98 20.08
CA SER A 105 29.29 7.84 20.57
C SER A 105 30.20 6.73 21.06
N GLY A 106 29.78 6.01 22.09
CA GLY A 106 30.43 4.77 22.47
C GLY A 106 30.09 3.69 21.44
N CYS A 107 31.07 3.23 20.67
CA CYS A 107 30.93 2.10 19.75
C CYS A 107 32.02 1.04 20.05
N PRO A 108 31.78 -0.25 19.73
CA PRO A 108 32.79 -1.29 19.87
C PRO A 108 34.03 -0.98 19.01
N ALA A 109 35.24 -1.12 19.55
CA ALA A 109 36.48 -0.97 18.81
C ALA A 109 36.78 -2.23 17.97
N MET A 110 35.96 -2.47 16.93
CA MET A 110 36.09 -3.61 16.02
C MET A 110 36.52 -3.16 14.61
N PRO A 111 37.30 -3.98 13.88
CA PRO A 111 37.80 -3.65 12.54
C PRO A 111 36.79 -3.87 11.39
N VAL A 112 35.56 -4.30 11.68
CA VAL A 112 34.53 -4.63 10.69
C VAL A 112 33.15 -4.14 11.18
N PRO A 113 32.30 -3.55 10.30
CA PRO A 113 30.92 -3.19 10.63
C PRO A 113 30.08 -4.38 11.09
N LEU A 114 29.27 -4.24 12.14
CA LEU A 114 28.46 -5.34 12.69
C LEU A 114 26.99 -4.96 12.88
N ALA A 115 26.09 -5.72 12.23
CA ALA A 115 24.65 -5.47 12.29
C ALA A 115 24.05 -5.75 13.68
N SER A 116 24.78 -6.50 14.51
CA SER A 116 24.46 -6.69 15.91
C SER A 116 25.74 -6.89 16.72
N PRO A 117 26.17 -5.85 17.46
CA PRO A 117 27.25 -5.97 18.43
C PRO A 117 26.99 -7.11 19.44
N ASP A 118 25.72 -7.33 19.79
CA ASP A 118 25.29 -8.38 20.72
C ASP A 118 25.26 -9.79 20.11
N LEU A 119 25.17 -9.98 18.78
CA LEU A 119 25.21 -11.32 18.15
C LEU A 119 26.63 -11.81 17.85
N ALA A 120 27.63 -10.93 17.89
CA ALA A 120 29.04 -11.34 17.75
C ALA A 120 29.47 -12.36 18.83
N ARG A 121 28.76 -12.43 19.96
CA ARG A 121 28.89 -13.48 21.00
C ARG A 121 28.62 -14.91 20.53
N PHE A 122 27.96 -15.08 19.38
CA PHE A 122 27.61 -16.38 18.79
C PHE A 122 28.51 -16.76 17.60
N LEU A 123 29.53 -15.94 17.28
CA LEU A 123 30.53 -16.31 16.29
C LEU A 123 31.42 -17.44 16.85
N PRO A 124 31.73 -18.50 16.09
CA PRO A 124 32.29 -19.74 16.63
C PRO A 124 33.72 -19.67 17.17
N ASP A 125 34.45 -18.56 16.93
CA ASP A 125 35.89 -18.47 17.24
C ASP A 125 36.19 -17.58 18.47
N ARG A 126 36.28 -18.26 19.62
CA ARG A 126 37.15 -18.05 20.81
C ARG A 126 37.16 -16.72 21.60
N LEU A 127 37.04 -16.91 22.94
CA LEU A 127 37.35 -16.02 24.11
C LEU A 127 36.17 -15.10 24.53
N THR A 128 35.54 -15.11 25.70
CA THR A 128 35.74 -15.59 27.09
C THR A 128 34.39 -15.58 27.83
N PRO A 129 34.23 -16.24 29.01
CA PRO A 129 32.97 -16.31 29.74
C PRO A 129 32.79 -15.13 30.74
N ASP A 130 32.63 -13.90 30.25
CA ASP A 130 31.99 -12.78 30.98
C ASP A 130 31.51 -11.72 29.96
N PRO A 131 30.19 -11.48 29.82
CA PRO A 131 29.61 -10.66 28.75
C PRO A 131 29.95 -9.16 28.84
N THR A 132 30.60 -8.69 29.91
CA THR A 132 31.10 -7.29 30.00
C THR A 132 32.50 -7.10 29.41
N GLN A 133 33.25 -8.18 29.14
CA GLN A 133 34.69 -8.12 28.83
C GLN A 133 35.09 -8.53 27.41
N ALA A 134 34.15 -8.93 26.53
CA ALA A 134 34.50 -9.39 25.19
C ALA A 134 34.69 -8.25 24.14
N PHE A 135 34.32 -7.00 24.47
CA PHE A 135 34.45 -5.85 23.55
C PHE A 135 35.06 -4.64 24.25
N HIS A 136 36.14 -4.09 23.68
CA HIS A 136 36.67 -2.79 24.11
C HIS A 136 35.79 -1.68 23.54
N TRP A 137 34.97 -1.05 24.39
CA TRP A 137 34.18 0.12 23.99
C TRP A 137 35.05 1.38 24.00
N GLN A 138 35.02 2.14 22.91
CA GLN A 138 35.76 3.39 22.76
C GLN A 138 34.82 4.52 22.33
N ALA A 139 35.11 5.73 22.78
CA ALA A 139 34.41 6.93 22.34
C ALA A 139 34.90 7.35 20.94
N TRP A 140 33.99 7.43 19.97
CA TRP A 140 34.29 7.77 18.58
C TRP A 140 33.50 8.99 18.11
N ARG A 141 34.12 9.86 17.31
CA ARG A 141 33.38 10.92 16.62
C ARG A 141 32.66 10.36 15.38
N ILE A 142 31.35 10.56 15.30
CA ILE A 142 30.45 10.03 14.26
C ILE A 142 29.57 11.17 13.73
N ASP A 143 29.50 11.34 12.41
CA ASP A 143 28.53 12.22 11.79
C ASP A 143 27.14 11.58 11.85
N CYS A 144 26.16 12.29 12.42
CA CYS A 144 24.81 11.78 12.61
C CYS A 144 23.75 12.81 12.22
N TYR A 145 22.63 12.33 11.68
CA TYR A 145 21.49 13.14 11.29
C TYR A 145 20.46 13.19 12.42
N ARG A 146 20.11 14.40 12.88
CA ARG A 146 19.02 14.61 13.83
C ARG A 146 17.69 14.67 13.09
N VAL A 147 16.80 13.71 13.39
CA VAL A 147 15.44 13.70 12.85
C VAL A 147 14.69 14.93 13.40
N GLY A 148 14.19 15.79 12.50
CA GLY A 148 13.45 17.02 12.85
C GLY A 148 14.22 18.35 12.75
N GLY A 149 15.51 18.36 12.36
CA GLY A 149 16.28 19.59 12.07
C GLY A 149 17.29 20.04 13.14
N SER A 150 18.10 21.06 12.81
CA SER A 150 19.31 21.49 13.56
C SER A 150 19.03 22.34 14.81
N PRO A 151 19.80 22.19 15.90
CA PRO A 151 19.73 23.10 17.03
C PRO A 151 20.42 24.44 16.68
N SER A 152 19.61 25.49 16.52
CA SER A 152 19.97 26.92 16.47
C SER A 152 20.44 27.52 15.13
N SER A 153 19.62 28.44 14.60
CA SER A 153 20.13 29.70 14.07
C SER A 153 19.60 30.83 14.95
N SER A 154 20.53 31.54 15.58
CA SER A 154 20.26 32.78 16.28
C SER A 154 19.82 33.84 15.27
N SER A 155 18.51 34.07 15.14
CA SER A 155 17.98 35.28 14.51
C SER A 155 16.84 35.86 15.34
N SER A 156 17.00 37.16 15.64
CA SER A 156 16.13 38.07 16.38
C SER A 156 14.67 37.61 16.66
N HIS A 157 14.40 37.27 17.92
CA HIS A 157 13.02 37.17 18.42
C HIS A 157 12.38 38.57 18.53
N ARG A 158 11.37 38.84 17.70
CA ARG A 158 10.31 39.80 18.03
C ARG A 158 9.36 39.14 19.02
N GLN A 159 9.11 39.78 20.16
CA GLN A 159 8.03 39.42 21.06
C GLN A 159 6.70 39.51 20.31
N GLY A 160 5.99 38.39 20.17
CA GLY A 160 4.60 38.37 19.70
C GLY A 160 4.20 37.22 18.77
N ASP A 161 5.15 36.50 18.16
CA ASP A 161 4.82 35.48 17.16
C ASP A 161 4.95 34.03 17.67
N ARG A 162 3.98 33.21 17.27
CA ARG A 162 3.76 31.81 17.64
C ARG A 162 4.98 30.94 17.25
N HIS A 163 5.54 30.22 18.24
CA HIS A 163 6.50 29.09 18.23
C HIS A 163 7.53 28.94 17.07
N PRO A 164 8.86 28.77 17.35
CA PRO A 164 9.74 28.09 16.39
C PRO A 164 9.47 26.56 16.42
N PRO A 165 9.54 25.86 15.27
CA PRO A 165 9.04 24.49 15.13
C PRO A 165 10.19 23.49 15.18
N ASP A 166 10.31 22.70 16.25
CA ASP A 166 11.06 21.43 16.16
C ASP A 166 10.03 20.31 16.04
N ARG A 167 9.89 19.86 14.81
CA ARG A 167 8.76 19.12 14.22
C ARG A 167 8.80 17.63 14.55
N THR A 168 7.84 17.17 15.33
CA THR A 168 7.60 15.76 15.68
C THR A 168 6.76 14.96 14.66
N PRO A 169 6.04 15.55 13.67
CA PRO A 169 5.36 14.75 12.65
C PRO A 169 6.33 13.83 11.89
N GLU A 170 7.59 14.26 11.74
CA GLU A 170 8.61 13.52 11.00
C GLU A 170 9.01 12.22 11.71
N LEU A 171 9.22 12.20 13.03
CA LEU A 171 9.60 10.96 13.73
C LEU A 171 8.45 9.93 13.75
N LEU A 172 7.21 10.39 13.94
CA LEU A 172 6.02 9.51 13.96
C LEU A 172 5.68 8.92 12.58
N GLN A 173 6.07 9.62 11.51
CA GLN A 173 5.94 9.16 10.11
C GLN A 173 7.13 8.29 9.69
N LEU A 174 8.35 8.70 10.06
CA LEU A 174 9.60 8.06 9.66
C LEU A 174 9.80 6.68 10.28
N LEU A 175 9.51 6.49 11.58
CA LEU A 175 9.74 5.18 12.22
C LEU A 175 8.91 4.04 11.59
N PRO A 176 7.59 4.21 11.31
CA PRO A 176 6.83 3.23 10.54
C PRO A 176 7.37 3.00 9.12
N GLU A 177 7.84 4.04 8.44
CA GLU A 177 8.44 3.94 7.10
C GLU A 177 9.76 3.16 7.14
N LEU A 178 10.64 3.43 8.11
CA LEU A 178 11.87 2.68 8.35
C LEU A 178 11.59 1.22 8.69
N ASN A 179 10.55 0.92 9.48
CA ASN A 179 10.14 -0.46 9.77
C ASN A 179 9.60 -1.16 8.51
N LEU A 180 8.85 -0.46 7.66
CA LEU A 180 8.37 -0.98 6.38
C LEU A 180 9.53 -1.28 5.42
N LEU A 181 10.52 -0.38 5.35
CA LEU A 181 11.75 -0.56 4.56
C LEU A 181 12.57 -1.76 5.08
N ALA A 182 12.62 -1.96 6.39
CA ALA A 182 13.34 -3.07 7.01
C ALA A 182 12.72 -4.46 6.77
N GLN A 183 11.40 -4.53 6.60
CA GLN A 183 10.69 -5.78 6.31
C GLN A 183 10.76 -6.18 4.82
N GLY A 184 11.26 -5.30 3.96
CA GLY A 184 11.33 -5.49 2.50
C GLY A 184 12.59 -6.19 1.98
N ASP A 185 13.46 -6.73 2.85
CA ASP A 185 14.72 -7.42 2.50
C ASP A 185 15.55 -6.64 1.43
N LEU A 186 15.88 -5.38 1.75
CA LEU A 186 16.73 -4.54 0.90
C LEU A 186 18.18 -5.05 0.95
N ALA A 187 18.73 -5.46 -0.21
CA ALA A 187 20.10 -5.97 -0.33
C ALA A 187 21.21 -4.94 0.01
N ASP A 188 20.88 -3.64 0.04
CA ASP A 188 21.85 -2.53 0.09
C ASP A 188 22.23 -2.06 1.50
N PHE A 189 21.36 -2.26 2.50
CA PHE A 189 21.66 -1.91 3.89
C PHE A 189 20.91 -2.77 4.91
N GLN A 190 21.53 -3.02 6.06
CA GLN A 190 20.93 -3.72 7.19
C GLN A 190 20.61 -2.75 8.33
N LEU A 191 19.56 -3.04 9.10
CA LEU A 191 19.31 -2.32 10.34
C LEU A 191 20.15 -2.89 11.48
N GLY A 192 20.83 -1.99 12.19
CA GLY A 192 21.48 -2.28 13.47
C GLY A 192 20.48 -2.70 14.54
N THR A 193 20.93 -3.46 15.54
CA THR A 193 20.07 -3.90 16.65
C THR A 193 19.53 -2.75 17.50
N ASP A 194 20.27 -1.65 17.58
CA ASP A 194 19.86 -0.41 18.22
C ASP A 194 18.62 0.20 17.57
N LEU A 195 18.63 0.37 16.23
CA LEU A 195 17.47 0.90 15.52
C LEU A 195 16.29 -0.09 15.54
N LYS A 196 16.55 -1.40 15.38
CA LYS A 196 15.51 -2.45 15.51
C LYS A 196 14.81 -2.40 16.86
N PHE A 197 15.55 -2.18 17.95
CA PHE A 197 14.98 -2.03 19.28
C PHE A 197 13.99 -0.86 19.33
N TRP A 198 14.39 0.33 18.89
CA TRP A 198 13.50 1.51 18.89
C TRP A 198 12.26 1.32 18.02
N LEU A 199 12.39 0.68 16.86
CA LEU A 199 11.27 0.34 15.98
C LEU A 199 10.29 -0.66 16.62
N SER A 200 10.78 -1.57 17.47
CA SER A 200 9.95 -2.53 18.21
C SER A 200 9.29 -1.92 19.46
N PHE A 201 9.95 -0.97 20.12
CA PHE A 201 9.47 -0.33 21.34
C PHE A 201 8.35 0.68 21.04
N PHE A 202 8.51 1.46 19.96
CA PHE A 202 7.60 2.56 19.62
C PHE A 202 6.11 2.18 19.48
N PRO A 203 5.72 1.04 18.85
CA PRO A 203 4.32 0.60 18.80
C PRO A 203 3.69 0.38 20.19
N SER A 204 4.47 -0.08 21.17
CA SER A 204 3.98 -0.31 22.54
C SER A 204 3.64 1.02 23.22
N LEU A 205 4.46 2.04 23.02
CA LEU A 205 4.18 3.40 23.49
C LEU A 205 2.96 4.01 22.77
N LYS A 206 2.86 3.84 21.45
CA LYS A 206 1.72 4.32 20.65
C LYS A 206 0.38 3.73 21.12
N ALA A 207 0.37 2.48 21.58
CA ALA A 207 -0.83 1.85 22.14
C ALA A 207 -1.29 2.52 23.44
N ILE A 208 -0.35 2.94 24.29
CA ILE A 208 -0.63 3.68 25.54
C ILE A 208 -1.17 5.09 25.20
N LEU A 209 -0.52 5.78 24.26
CA LEU A 209 -0.92 7.12 23.82
C LEU A 209 -2.31 7.15 23.18
N ARG A 210 -2.67 6.12 22.39
CA ARG A 210 -4.01 6.01 21.77
C ARG A 210 -5.16 5.84 22.76
N LYS A 211 -4.86 5.44 23.99
CA LYS A 211 -5.83 5.27 25.06
C LYS A 211 -5.96 6.51 25.95
N ASP A 212 -5.28 7.60 25.59
CA ASP A 212 -5.28 8.86 26.35
C ASP A 212 -4.85 8.69 27.83
N GLN A 213 -3.96 7.71 28.12
CA GLN A 213 -3.50 7.36 29.47
C GLN A 213 -2.38 8.30 29.98
N TYR A 214 -2.63 9.60 29.98
CA TYR A 214 -1.69 10.62 30.44
C TYR A 214 -2.42 11.81 31.07
N ILE A 215 -1.74 12.56 31.94
CA ILE A 215 -2.30 13.72 32.66
C ILE A 215 -1.36 14.93 32.63
N PRO A 216 -1.88 16.15 32.79
CA PRO A 216 -1.06 17.33 33.07
C PRO A 216 -0.30 17.18 34.39
N ALA A 217 0.98 17.54 34.38
CA ALA A 217 1.89 17.33 35.49
C ALA A 217 2.67 18.58 35.88
N LEU A 218 3.00 18.66 37.18
CA LEU A 218 3.91 19.66 37.74
C LEU A 218 5.16 18.95 38.29
N ARG A 219 6.33 19.24 37.75
CA ARG A 219 7.61 18.68 38.21
C ARG A 219 8.46 19.75 38.88
N HIS A 220 9.27 19.37 39.87
CA HIS A 220 10.10 20.32 40.61
C HIS A 220 11.59 19.96 40.60
N ARG A 221 12.46 20.97 40.52
CA ARG A 221 13.92 20.86 40.73
C ARG A 221 14.34 21.63 41.96
N LEU A 222 15.37 21.16 42.65
CA LEU A 222 16.08 21.93 43.66
C LEU A 222 17.25 22.68 43.00
N LEU A 223 17.27 24.01 43.07
CA LEU A 223 18.32 24.83 42.43
C LEU A 223 19.67 24.76 43.16
N ASN A 224 19.67 24.68 44.49
CA ASN A 224 20.88 24.67 45.33
C ASN A 224 20.83 23.59 46.43
N PRO A 225 21.31 22.37 46.15
CA PRO A 225 21.29 21.26 47.12
C PRO A 225 22.13 21.50 48.39
N ARG A 226 23.17 22.34 48.28
CA ARG A 226 24.13 22.64 49.36
C ARG A 226 23.77 23.86 50.22
N SER A 227 22.72 24.60 49.87
CA SER A 227 22.27 25.79 50.61
C SER A 227 21.31 25.42 51.76
N LYS A 228 21.38 26.12 52.89
CA LYS A 228 20.40 25.98 54.00
C LYS A 228 18.99 26.46 53.62
N LYS A 229 18.85 27.35 52.63
CA LYS A 229 17.56 27.75 52.05
C LYS A 229 17.33 26.98 50.75
N LYS A 230 16.44 25.99 50.80
CA LYS A 230 16.03 25.19 49.65
C LYS A 230 15.15 26.04 48.73
N GLN A 231 15.64 26.33 47.53
CA GLN A 231 14.87 26.99 46.47
C GLN A 231 14.47 25.95 45.42
N TYR A 232 13.18 25.96 45.08
CA TYR A 232 12.59 25.05 44.11
C TYR A 232 12.17 25.81 42.85
N GLU A 233 12.22 25.11 41.73
CA GLU A 233 11.70 25.56 40.45
C GLU A 233 10.67 24.54 39.97
N ILE A 234 9.50 25.00 39.53
CA ILE A 234 8.37 24.14 39.13
C ILE A 234 8.08 24.31 37.63
N TYR A 235 7.84 23.19 36.96
CA TYR A 235 7.66 23.08 35.52
C TYR A 235 6.33 22.40 35.19
N HIS A 236 5.68 22.91 34.15
CA HIS A 236 4.51 22.31 33.54
C HIS A 236 4.96 21.25 32.52
N CYS A 237 4.42 20.04 32.60
CA CYS A 237 4.67 18.98 31.63
C CYS A 237 3.49 18.01 31.57
N TRP A 238 3.69 16.88 30.90
CA TRP A 238 2.74 15.77 30.86
C TRP A 238 3.34 14.52 31.50
N GLU A 239 2.51 13.73 32.17
CA GLU A 239 2.91 12.48 32.85
C GLU A 239 2.05 11.33 32.32
N ILE A 240 2.68 10.23 31.89
CA ILE A 240 1.99 9.00 31.50
C ILE A 240 1.53 8.29 32.77
N VAL A 241 0.23 8.04 32.87
CA VAL A 241 -0.38 7.34 34.00
C VAL A 241 -1.08 6.12 33.47
N SER A 242 -0.32 5.03 33.36
CA SER A 242 -0.81 3.74 32.87
C SER A 242 -0.28 2.60 33.75
N PRO A 243 -1.13 1.63 34.14
CA PRO A 243 -0.70 0.48 34.93
C PRO A 243 0.28 -0.43 34.17
N GLN A 244 0.31 -0.36 32.83
CA GLN A 244 1.19 -1.17 31.99
C GLN A 244 2.50 -0.45 31.66
N TYR A 245 2.55 0.89 31.78
CA TYR A 245 3.69 1.69 31.33
C TYR A 245 5.00 1.32 32.03
N GLU A 246 5.01 1.21 33.36
CA GLU A 246 6.21 0.82 34.12
C GLU A 246 6.65 -0.63 33.81
N THR A 247 5.70 -1.52 33.53
CA THR A 247 6.01 -2.91 33.12
C THR A 247 6.65 -2.94 31.73
N VAL A 248 6.09 -2.17 30.79
CA VAL A 248 6.62 -2.02 29.42
C VAL A 248 8.02 -1.39 29.46
N LEU A 249 8.24 -0.36 30.29
CA LEU A 249 9.56 0.24 30.49
C LEU A 249 10.56 -0.75 31.08
N ALA A 250 10.17 -1.53 32.09
CA ALA A 250 11.05 -2.52 32.71
C ALA A 250 11.45 -3.63 31.72
N GLN A 251 10.49 -4.16 30.95
CA GLN A 251 10.74 -5.16 29.91
C GLN A 251 11.63 -4.61 28.80
N ALA A 252 11.34 -3.40 28.32
CA ALA A 252 12.12 -2.73 27.29
C ALA A 252 13.54 -2.39 27.80
N ALA A 253 13.71 -1.96 29.03
CA ALA A 253 15.02 -1.65 29.62
C ALA A 253 15.93 -2.89 29.69
N VAL A 254 15.35 -4.07 29.96
CA VAL A 254 16.09 -5.35 29.93
C VAL A 254 16.50 -5.71 28.50
N ALA A 255 15.58 -5.55 27.54
CA ALA A 255 15.78 -5.89 26.13
C ALA A 255 16.63 -4.86 25.35
N MET A 256 16.84 -3.65 25.90
CA MET A 256 17.53 -2.55 25.24
C MET A 256 19.02 -2.86 25.04
N PRO A 257 19.53 -2.83 23.79
CA PRO A 257 20.93 -2.99 23.47
C PRO A 257 21.81 -1.94 24.15
N TRP A 258 23.03 -2.32 24.54
CA TRP A 258 23.98 -1.39 25.20
C TRP A 258 24.39 -0.23 24.30
N ALA A 259 24.43 -0.43 22.98
CA ALA A 259 24.70 0.62 21.99
C ALA A 259 23.67 1.77 22.06
N CYS A 260 22.45 1.53 22.55
CA CYS A 260 21.47 2.60 22.74
C CYS A 260 21.76 3.45 23.99
N ALA A 261 22.54 2.93 24.94
CA ALA A 261 22.75 3.54 26.25
C ALA A 261 24.02 4.40 26.35
N THR A 262 24.85 4.46 25.31
CA THR A 262 26.19 5.08 25.31
C THR A 262 26.21 6.62 25.20
N GLY A 263 25.05 7.28 25.20
CA GLY A 263 24.87 8.67 24.76
C GLY A 263 25.91 9.70 25.24
N PHE A 264 26.18 10.70 24.39
CA PHE A 264 27.21 11.74 24.56
C PHE A 264 27.18 12.43 25.93
N ALA A 265 28.36 12.64 26.51
CA ALA A 265 28.63 13.75 27.40
C ALA A 265 29.71 14.61 26.71
N ASP A 266 29.70 15.93 26.94
CA ASP A 266 30.94 16.70 26.78
C ASP A 266 32.08 15.93 27.46
N PRO A 267 33.27 15.82 26.82
CA PRO A 267 34.34 15.00 27.37
C PRO A 267 34.60 15.43 28.82
N PRO A 268 34.57 14.50 29.80
CA PRO A 268 34.85 14.86 31.17
C PRO A 268 36.24 15.51 31.22
N LEU A 269 36.31 16.70 31.80
CA LEU A 269 37.54 17.50 31.93
C LEU A 269 38.68 16.77 32.67
N GLU A 270 38.40 15.62 33.31
CA GLU A 270 39.35 14.82 34.07
C GLU A 270 39.00 13.31 33.96
N ALA A 271 39.96 12.48 33.54
CA ALA A 271 39.97 10.99 33.46
C ALA A 271 39.64 10.35 32.08
N PRO A 272 40.12 9.12 31.78
CA PRO A 272 40.29 8.61 30.42
C PRO A 272 38.95 8.36 29.71
N LEU A 273 38.94 8.54 28.37
CA LEU A 273 37.83 8.43 27.39
C LEU A 273 37.08 7.07 27.39
N ALA A 274 36.54 6.64 28.52
CA ALA A 274 35.64 5.50 28.61
C ALA A 274 34.19 5.96 28.36
N PRO A 275 33.40 5.27 27.53
CA PRO A 275 32.01 5.65 27.28
C PRO A 275 31.17 5.49 28.56
N ALA A 276 30.50 6.55 28.97
CA ALA A 276 29.58 6.53 30.11
C ALA A 276 28.22 5.98 29.67
N PHE A 277 27.82 4.82 30.18
CA PHE A 277 26.52 4.23 29.89
C PHE A 277 25.44 4.88 30.78
N ARG A 278 24.40 5.42 30.15
CA ARG A 278 23.22 5.95 30.83
C ARG A 278 22.34 4.80 31.32
N ASP A 279 21.62 5.05 32.41
CA ASP A 279 20.60 4.12 32.89
C ASP A 279 19.50 3.93 31.84
N ARG A 280 19.27 2.68 31.43
CA ARG A 280 18.36 2.32 30.32
C ARG A 280 16.92 2.70 30.63
N SER A 281 16.46 2.48 31.86
CA SER A 281 15.11 2.85 32.29
C SER A 281 14.90 4.36 32.27
N SER A 282 15.89 5.13 32.72
CA SER A 282 15.85 6.59 32.70
C SER A 282 15.84 7.15 31.27
N LEU A 283 16.62 6.56 30.36
CA LEU A 283 16.67 6.96 28.95
C LEU A 283 15.34 6.70 28.23
N LEU A 284 14.75 5.53 28.42
CA LEU A 284 13.44 5.18 27.84
C LEU A 284 12.32 6.07 28.38
N ARG A 285 12.31 6.32 29.69
CA ARG A 285 11.32 7.21 30.32
C ARG A 285 11.43 8.62 29.76
N HIS A 286 12.64 9.14 29.65
CA HIS A 286 12.88 10.46 29.07
C HIS A 286 12.42 10.55 27.60
N PHE A 287 12.70 9.54 26.77
CA PHE A 287 12.18 9.47 25.40
C PHE A 287 10.64 9.55 25.36
N CYS A 288 9.96 8.77 26.21
CA CYS A 288 8.50 8.74 26.25
C CYS A 288 7.90 10.09 26.67
N GLU A 289 8.51 10.74 27.66
CA GLU A 289 8.07 12.05 28.17
C GLU A 289 8.22 13.16 27.14
N VAL A 290 9.37 13.24 26.47
CA VAL A 290 9.62 14.24 25.42
C VAL A 290 8.70 14.02 24.22
N LEU A 291 8.48 12.76 23.82
CA LEU A 291 7.58 12.44 22.71
C LEU A 291 6.12 12.81 23.03
N LEU A 292 5.65 12.50 24.24
CA LEU A 292 4.30 12.83 24.69
C LEU A 292 4.07 14.35 24.67
N ASP A 293 4.98 15.10 25.29
CA ASP A 293 4.91 16.56 25.39
C ASP A 293 4.83 17.19 23.98
N GLN A 294 5.68 16.71 23.08
CA GLN A 294 5.72 17.15 21.69
C GLN A 294 4.42 16.86 20.91
N ILE A 295 3.85 15.65 21.05
CA ILE A 295 2.60 15.27 20.38
C ILE A 295 1.47 16.22 20.79
N ILE A 296 1.35 16.48 22.10
CA ILE A 296 0.25 17.28 22.65
C ILE A 296 0.42 18.75 22.26
N CYS A 297 1.61 19.32 22.44
CA CYS A 297 1.89 20.73 22.12
C CYS A 297 1.75 21.05 20.62
N GLN A 298 1.88 20.06 19.74
CA GLN A 298 1.70 20.24 18.28
C GLN A 298 0.28 19.92 17.79
N THR A 299 -0.61 19.45 18.66
CA THR A 299 -2.00 19.16 18.29
C THR A 299 -2.80 20.46 18.15
N GLU A 300 -3.39 20.70 16.97
CA GLU A 300 -4.27 21.84 16.73
C GLU A 300 -5.60 21.67 17.47
N LEU A 301 -5.90 22.59 18.39
CA LEU A 301 -7.16 22.61 19.14
C LEU A 301 -8.13 23.66 18.56
N PRO A 302 -9.44 23.38 18.47
CA PRO A 302 -10.43 24.38 18.06
C PRO A 302 -10.41 25.61 18.97
N GLU A 303 -10.56 26.82 18.41
CA GLU A 303 -10.53 28.07 19.19
C GLU A 303 -11.56 28.10 20.34
N SER A 304 -12.73 27.48 20.13
CA SER A 304 -13.78 27.37 21.14
C SER A 304 -13.35 26.55 22.36
N PHE A 305 -12.48 25.56 22.16
CA PHE A 305 -11.91 24.76 23.24
C PHE A 305 -10.75 25.50 23.92
N VAL A 306 -9.88 26.16 23.16
CA VAL A 306 -8.77 26.97 23.69
C VAL A 306 -9.27 28.04 24.66
N ARG A 307 -10.36 28.74 24.32
CA ARG A 307 -11.01 29.74 25.21
C ARG A 307 -11.57 29.14 26.50
N ARG A 308 -11.96 27.85 26.51
CA ARG A 308 -12.48 27.18 27.72
C ARG A 308 -11.38 26.78 28.68
N ILE A 309 -10.19 26.47 28.16
CA ILE A 309 -9.04 26.05 28.95
C ILE A 309 -8.09 27.20 29.29
N GLU A 310 -8.38 28.42 28.83
CA GLU A 310 -7.60 29.62 29.13
C GLU A 310 -7.39 29.76 30.65
N ASP A 311 -6.18 30.15 31.06
CA ASP A 311 -5.70 30.23 32.45
C ASP A 311 -5.66 28.93 33.29
N THR A 312 -5.98 27.76 32.71
CA THR A 312 -5.87 26.47 33.40
C THR A 312 -4.47 25.85 33.33
N LEU A 313 -4.20 24.86 34.20
CA LEU A 313 -2.98 24.02 34.12
C LEU A 313 -2.83 23.36 32.74
N VAL A 314 -3.93 22.88 32.15
CA VAL A 314 -3.94 22.22 30.84
C VAL A 314 -3.43 23.15 29.75
N HIS A 315 -3.87 24.42 29.75
CA HIS A 315 -3.42 25.40 28.78
C HIS A 315 -1.95 25.77 28.96
N ARG A 316 -1.44 25.84 30.20
CA ARG A 316 -0.02 26.07 30.48
C ARG A 316 0.87 24.89 30.05
N CYS A 317 0.40 23.66 30.27
CA CYS A 317 1.06 22.43 29.78
C CYS A 317 1.01 22.33 28.24
N TRP A 318 -0.05 22.80 27.58
CA TRP A 318 -0.18 22.78 26.12
C TRP A 318 0.65 23.86 25.42
N ARG A 319 0.80 25.05 26.01
CA ARG A 319 1.63 26.13 25.44
C ARG A 319 3.13 25.94 25.63
N GLY A 320 3.57 25.07 26.52
CA GLY A 320 4.99 24.93 26.86
C GLY A 320 5.60 26.22 27.42
N ASP A 321 4.84 26.93 28.27
CA ASP A 321 5.29 28.21 28.87
C ASP A 321 6.59 28.06 29.68
N LYS A 322 7.41 29.12 29.70
CA LYS A 322 8.68 29.19 30.46
C LYS A 322 8.48 28.88 31.95
N PRO A 323 9.52 28.35 32.65
CA PRO A 323 9.42 27.99 34.06
C PRO A 323 8.91 29.15 34.92
N ILE A 324 8.09 28.82 35.92
CA ILE A 324 7.80 29.75 37.02
C ILE A 324 9.04 29.76 37.90
N SER A 325 10.09 30.45 37.46
CA SER A 325 11.29 30.68 38.25
C SER A 325 11.08 31.94 39.07
N ALA A 326 10.51 31.76 40.25
CA ALA A 326 10.59 32.74 41.30
C ALA A 326 10.54 31.97 42.63
N THR A 327 11.37 32.37 43.57
CA THR A 327 11.25 32.04 45.00
C THR A 327 9.83 31.65 45.36
N VAL A 328 9.60 30.35 45.64
CA VAL A 328 8.29 29.74 45.83
C VAL A 328 7.36 30.68 46.60
N ASP A 329 6.47 31.34 45.87
CA ASP A 329 5.36 32.10 46.46
C ASP A 329 4.42 31.07 47.11
N PRO A 330 3.82 31.33 48.30
CA PRO A 330 2.99 30.34 49.00
C PRO A 330 1.88 29.75 48.13
N THR A 331 1.33 30.58 47.24
CA THR A 331 0.30 30.25 46.25
C THR A 331 0.71 29.14 45.27
N THR A 332 1.98 29.13 44.84
CA THR A 332 2.49 28.14 43.88
C THR A 332 2.77 26.80 44.57
N LEU A 333 3.22 26.84 45.83
CA LEU A 333 3.39 25.63 46.64
C LEU A 333 2.05 24.96 46.95
N GLU A 334 1.03 25.75 47.31
CA GLU A 334 -0.33 25.25 47.52
C GLU A 334 -0.89 24.60 46.25
N THR A 335 -0.69 25.23 45.08
CA THR A 335 -1.10 24.67 43.78
C THR A 335 -0.41 23.34 43.50
N TYR A 336 0.90 23.25 43.74
CA TYR A 336 1.66 22.00 43.60
C TYR A 336 1.16 20.90 44.56
N GLN A 337 0.90 21.24 45.83
CA GLN A 337 0.39 20.28 46.82
C GLN A 337 -1.03 19.79 46.48
N GLN A 338 -1.89 20.68 45.99
CA GLN A 338 -3.23 20.33 45.49
C GLN A 338 -3.15 19.40 44.27
N TRP A 339 -2.28 19.73 43.31
CA TRP A 339 -2.01 18.86 42.16
C TRP A 339 -1.45 17.50 42.59
N GLN A 340 -0.47 17.46 43.49
CA GLN A 340 0.12 16.22 43.98
C GLN A 340 -0.94 15.34 44.63
N GLY A 341 -1.80 15.92 45.47
CA GLY A 341 -2.93 15.21 46.06
C GLY A 341 -3.91 14.68 45.01
N TRP A 342 -4.19 15.44 43.95
CA TRP A 342 -5.02 15.00 42.82
C TRP A 342 -4.37 13.88 41.99
N ARG A 343 -3.08 14.00 41.67
CA ARG A 343 -2.29 12.99 40.96
C ARG A 343 -2.25 11.68 41.73
N ASP A 344 -1.90 11.73 43.01
CA ASP A 344 -1.82 10.54 43.86
C ASP A 344 -3.18 9.84 43.93
N ARG A 345 -4.27 10.61 43.94
CA ARG A 345 -5.63 10.05 43.87
C ARG A 345 -5.95 9.39 42.54
N ILE A 346 -5.29 9.70 41.43
CA ILE A 346 -5.52 9.07 40.11
C ILE A 346 -4.57 7.87 39.92
N ALA A 347 -3.30 8.01 40.30
CA ALA A 347 -2.30 6.96 40.13
C ALA A 347 -2.47 5.80 41.14
N THR A 348 -2.99 6.09 42.34
CA THR A 348 -3.07 5.13 43.46
C THR A 348 -4.46 4.51 43.62
N THR A 349 -5.48 5.05 42.97
CA THR A 349 -6.89 4.71 43.21
C THR A 349 -7.22 3.26 42.99
N GLN A 350 -6.51 2.58 42.10
CA GLN A 350 -6.80 1.21 41.71
C GLN A 350 -5.80 0.22 42.30
N THR A 351 -4.51 0.53 42.27
CA THR A 351 -3.43 -0.38 42.68
C THR A 351 -3.42 -0.64 44.19
N ALA A 352 -3.73 0.36 45.01
CA ALA A 352 -3.68 0.27 46.46
C ALA A 352 -4.97 -0.26 47.12
N LEU A 353 -6.07 -0.40 46.37
CA LEU A 353 -7.29 -0.98 46.91
C LEU A 353 -7.13 -2.47 47.17
N SER A 354 -7.69 -2.95 48.27
CA SER A 354 -7.86 -4.35 48.62
C SER A 354 -9.02 -5.03 47.89
N PHE A 355 -9.79 -4.29 47.08
CA PHE A 355 -10.96 -4.78 46.36
C PHE A 355 -11.05 -4.22 44.93
N ASN A 356 -11.81 -4.90 44.08
CA ASN A 356 -12.23 -4.46 42.76
C ASN A 356 -13.69 -3.97 42.83
N LEU A 357 -13.99 -2.85 42.18
CA LEU A 357 -15.36 -2.30 42.08
C LEU A 357 -15.94 -2.65 40.70
N TYR A 358 -17.13 -3.26 40.71
CA TYR A 358 -17.85 -3.72 39.54
C TYR A 358 -19.09 -2.85 39.29
N PHE A 359 -19.26 -2.40 38.06
CA PHE A 359 -20.47 -1.79 37.52
C PHE A 359 -21.20 -2.83 36.68
N VAL A 360 -22.30 -3.35 37.20
CA VAL A 360 -23.07 -4.43 36.57
C VAL A 360 -24.33 -3.83 35.97
N LEU A 361 -24.37 -3.72 34.64
CA LEU A 361 -25.58 -3.29 33.95
C LEU A 361 -26.52 -4.48 33.79
N GLN A 362 -27.68 -4.41 34.42
CA GLN A 362 -28.74 -5.40 34.30
C GLN A 362 -29.85 -4.89 33.39
N ASN A 363 -30.33 -5.78 32.54
CA ASN A 363 -31.49 -5.53 31.70
C ASN A 363 -32.74 -5.37 32.58
N PRO A 364 -33.69 -4.50 32.21
CA PRO A 364 -35.01 -4.47 32.84
C PRO A 364 -35.75 -5.80 32.58
N PRO A 365 -36.60 -6.24 33.53
CA PRO A 365 -37.42 -7.44 33.37
C PRO A 365 -38.53 -7.27 32.31
N ASP A 366 -38.99 -6.04 32.07
CA ASP A 366 -40.01 -5.68 31.09
C ASP A 366 -39.48 -4.65 30.08
N ALA A 367 -40.11 -4.55 28.90
CA ALA A 367 -39.67 -3.66 27.81
C ALA A 367 -39.71 -2.16 28.18
N ASP A 368 -40.63 -1.77 29.06
CA ASP A 368 -40.83 -0.39 29.55
C ASP A 368 -40.14 -0.13 30.91
N GLY A 369 -39.37 -1.09 31.41
CA GLY A 369 -38.69 -0.98 32.71
C GLY A 369 -37.37 -0.22 32.63
N ASP A 370 -36.96 0.37 33.76
CA ASP A 370 -35.66 1.05 33.86
C ASP A 370 -34.51 0.05 33.96
N TRP A 371 -33.44 0.32 33.21
CA TRP A 371 -32.18 -0.42 33.32
C TRP A 371 -31.55 -0.18 34.69
N GLN A 372 -30.89 -1.17 35.26
CA GLN A 372 -30.28 -1.04 36.59
C GLN A 372 -28.77 -1.19 36.48
N LEU A 373 -28.04 -0.14 36.82
CA LEU A 373 -26.58 -0.20 36.98
C LEU A 373 -26.27 -0.48 38.45
N LEU A 374 -26.06 -1.74 38.78
CA LEU A 374 -25.78 -2.20 40.14
C LEU A 374 -24.29 -2.13 40.47
N LEU A 375 -23.99 -1.84 41.74
CA LEU A 375 -22.62 -1.77 42.25
C LEU A 375 -22.28 -3.04 43.03
N GLN A 376 -21.17 -3.68 42.67
CA GLN A 376 -20.65 -4.84 43.39
C GLN A 376 -19.17 -4.69 43.71
N VAL A 377 -18.69 -5.39 44.73
CA VAL A 377 -17.27 -5.40 45.12
C VAL A 377 -16.77 -6.82 45.26
N SER A 378 -15.48 -7.01 45.00
CA SER A 378 -14.81 -8.29 45.20
C SER A 378 -13.42 -8.07 45.82
N PRO A 379 -13.01 -8.81 46.86
CA PRO A 379 -11.65 -8.76 47.38
C PRO A 379 -10.62 -9.13 46.29
N LYS A 380 -9.48 -8.43 46.22
CA LYS A 380 -8.41 -8.80 45.28
C LYS A 380 -7.74 -10.13 45.63
N SER A 381 -7.77 -10.53 46.90
CA SER A 381 -7.27 -11.81 47.37
C SER A 381 -8.12 -12.99 46.89
N ASP A 382 -9.41 -12.77 46.64
CA ASP A 382 -10.33 -13.77 46.12
C ASP A 382 -11.33 -13.12 45.14
N PRO A 383 -10.95 -13.01 43.85
CA PRO A 383 -11.79 -12.44 42.80
C PRO A 383 -13.08 -13.24 42.53
N SER A 384 -13.22 -14.46 43.07
CA SER A 384 -14.42 -15.29 42.88
C SER A 384 -15.57 -14.86 43.78
N LEU A 385 -15.27 -14.18 44.89
CA LEU A 385 -16.25 -13.66 45.82
C LEU A 385 -16.75 -12.29 45.35
N GLN A 386 -17.88 -12.25 44.65
CA GLN A 386 -18.57 -11.01 44.25
C GLN A 386 -19.72 -10.70 45.21
N VAL A 387 -19.70 -9.49 45.78
CA VAL A 387 -20.67 -9.08 46.79
C VAL A 387 -21.40 -7.83 46.31
N PRO A 388 -22.72 -7.89 46.07
CA PRO A 388 -23.53 -6.71 45.81
C PRO A 388 -23.47 -5.74 47.00
N LEU A 389 -23.30 -4.44 46.73
CA LEU A 389 -23.27 -3.45 47.81
C LEU A 389 -24.57 -3.43 48.62
N ALA A 390 -25.72 -3.69 47.98
CA ALA A 390 -27.00 -3.86 48.68
C ALA A 390 -26.96 -4.91 49.79
N ASP A 391 -26.29 -6.04 49.56
CA ASP A 391 -26.13 -7.10 50.54
C ASP A 391 -25.13 -6.72 51.64
N TYR A 392 -24.05 -6.02 51.27
CA TYR A 392 -23.09 -5.49 52.22
C TYR A 392 -23.77 -4.53 53.22
N TRP A 393 -24.62 -3.61 52.74
CA TRP A 393 -25.34 -2.64 53.59
C TRP A 393 -26.43 -3.27 54.46
N ARG A 394 -27.00 -4.41 54.04
CA ARG A 394 -28.04 -5.14 54.80
C ARG A 394 -27.46 -5.99 55.94
N ARG A 395 -26.24 -6.53 55.78
CA ARG A 395 -25.59 -7.39 56.77
C ARG A 395 -25.17 -6.58 58.01
N ARG A 396 -25.39 -7.12 59.22
CA ARG A 396 -25.00 -6.50 60.50
C ARG A 396 -24.18 -7.47 61.37
N GLY A 397 -23.36 -6.95 62.27
CA GLY A 397 -22.65 -7.73 63.30
C GLY A 397 -21.40 -8.47 62.78
N LYS A 398 -21.20 -9.73 63.20
CA LYS A 398 -19.96 -10.50 62.93
C LYS A 398 -19.69 -10.75 61.44
N GLN A 399 -20.73 -10.96 60.63
CA GLN A 399 -20.58 -11.24 59.19
C GLN A 399 -20.07 -10.03 58.40
N GLN A 400 -20.54 -8.83 58.73
CA GLN A 400 -20.05 -7.59 58.11
C GLN A 400 -18.59 -7.31 58.51
N LYS A 401 -18.23 -7.60 59.77
CA LYS A 401 -16.85 -7.45 60.27
C LYS A 401 -15.87 -8.38 59.56
N HIS A 402 -16.27 -9.62 59.25
CA HIS A 402 -15.45 -10.57 58.48
C HIS A 402 -15.25 -10.10 57.02
N LEU A 403 -16.31 -9.59 56.38
CA LEU A 403 -16.21 -9.03 55.03
C LEU A 403 -15.32 -7.78 54.99
N ARG A 404 -15.42 -6.89 55.99
CA ARG A 404 -14.55 -5.71 56.12
C ARG A 404 -13.08 -6.12 56.27
N GLN A 405 -12.77 -7.19 57.00
CA GLN A 405 -11.39 -7.71 57.10
C GLN A 405 -10.85 -8.21 55.75
N GLN A 406 -11.69 -8.80 54.90
CA GLN A 406 -11.30 -9.25 53.56
C GLN A 406 -11.20 -8.09 52.55
N LEU A 407 -12.07 -7.08 52.68
CA LEU A 407 -12.13 -5.91 51.80
C LEU A 407 -11.23 -4.75 52.24
N GLY A 408 -10.63 -4.81 53.44
CA GLY A 408 -9.69 -3.83 54.01
C GLY A 408 -10.29 -2.92 55.09
N ASP A 409 -9.46 -2.50 56.05
CA ASP A 409 -9.88 -1.78 57.28
C ASP A 409 -10.57 -0.41 57.03
N ASN A 410 -10.36 0.21 55.86
CA ASN A 410 -10.97 1.49 55.44
C ASN A 410 -11.90 1.35 54.21
N PHE A 411 -12.50 0.17 54.02
CA PHE A 411 -13.30 -0.16 52.84
C PHE A 411 -14.34 0.89 52.45
N GLU A 412 -15.19 1.34 53.38
CA GLU A 412 -16.32 2.25 53.07
C GLU A 412 -15.86 3.64 52.61
N GLN A 413 -14.83 4.18 53.26
CA GLN A 413 -14.25 5.45 52.86
C GLN A 413 -13.63 5.35 51.47
N GLN A 414 -12.88 4.26 51.21
CA GLN A 414 -12.26 4.01 49.90
C GLN A 414 -13.32 3.77 48.81
N LEU A 415 -14.42 3.08 49.13
CA LEU A 415 -15.54 2.84 48.24
C LEU A 415 -16.20 4.14 47.80
N LEU A 416 -16.57 5.00 48.74
CA LEU A 416 -17.22 6.29 48.44
C LEU A 416 -16.30 7.22 47.64
N LEU A 417 -15.01 7.25 47.98
CA LEU A 417 -14.01 8.01 47.24
C LEU A 417 -13.89 7.55 45.79
N ASN A 418 -13.85 6.23 45.56
CA ASN A 418 -13.77 5.64 44.23
C ASN A 418 -15.05 5.80 43.41
N LEU A 419 -16.22 5.69 44.04
CA LEU A 419 -17.49 6.00 43.39
C LEU A 419 -17.55 7.47 42.97
N GLY A 420 -17.02 8.40 43.79
CA GLY A 420 -16.89 9.80 43.42
C GLY A 420 -15.98 10.05 42.22
N TYR A 421 -14.93 9.24 42.04
CA TYR A 421 -14.09 9.31 40.83
C TYR A 421 -14.77 8.70 39.62
N ALA A 422 -15.41 7.54 39.76
CA ALA A 422 -16.21 6.95 38.70
C ALA A 422 -17.34 7.89 38.25
N ALA A 423 -17.94 8.65 39.18
CA ALA A 423 -18.94 9.67 38.88
C ALA A 423 -18.39 10.89 38.14
N ARG A 424 -17.07 11.11 38.10
CA ARG A 424 -16.47 12.10 37.19
C ARG A 424 -16.34 11.57 35.76
N ILE A 425 -16.21 10.25 35.60
CA ILE A 425 -16.15 9.58 34.29
C ILE A 425 -17.57 9.42 33.72
N TYR A 426 -18.50 8.97 34.54
CA TYR A 426 -19.92 8.84 34.19
C TYR A 426 -20.78 9.63 35.20
N PRO A 427 -21.13 10.90 34.89
CA PRO A 427 -21.82 11.83 35.80
C PRO A 427 -23.10 11.30 36.47
N LYS A 428 -23.80 10.35 35.84
CA LYS A 428 -25.04 9.77 36.40
C LYS A 428 -24.79 9.00 37.70
N LEU A 429 -23.58 8.51 37.95
CA LEU A 429 -23.22 7.84 39.21
C LEU A 429 -23.28 8.78 40.42
N TRP A 430 -23.36 10.11 40.24
CA TRP A 430 -23.62 11.02 41.36
C TRP A 430 -24.95 10.72 42.06
N GLN A 431 -25.96 10.20 41.34
CA GLN A 431 -27.23 9.79 41.92
C GLN A 431 -27.07 8.63 42.92
N ALA A 432 -26.13 7.71 42.68
CA ALA A 432 -25.84 6.63 43.63
C ALA A 432 -25.34 7.17 44.98
N LEU A 433 -24.67 8.33 44.96
CA LEU A 433 -24.05 8.98 46.12
C LEU A 433 -24.99 9.95 46.85
N GLU A 434 -26.24 10.11 46.40
CA GLU A 434 -27.26 10.89 47.12
C GLU A 434 -27.68 10.21 48.44
N THR A 435 -27.45 8.90 48.55
CA THR A 435 -27.74 8.11 49.74
C THR A 435 -26.45 7.78 50.52
N ASP A 436 -26.57 7.55 51.82
CA ASP A 436 -25.48 7.08 52.68
C ASP A 436 -25.03 5.64 52.36
N ARG A 437 -25.75 4.94 51.47
CA ARG A 437 -25.60 3.51 51.15
C ARG A 437 -25.78 3.29 49.64
N PRO A 438 -24.75 3.61 48.82
CA PRO A 438 -24.83 3.45 47.37
C PRO A 438 -25.03 1.99 46.99
N GLN A 439 -26.06 1.71 46.18
CA GLN A 439 -26.43 0.36 45.73
C GLN A 439 -26.43 0.21 44.21
N GLY A 440 -26.77 1.29 43.49
CA GLY A 440 -26.89 1.34 42.05
C GLY A 440 -27.73 2.53 41.62
N ILE A 441 -27.94 2.68 40.32
CA ILE A 441 -28.81 3.70 39.72
C ILE A 441 -29.77 3.06 38.71
N ALA A 442 -30.95 3.66 38.59
CA ALA A 442 -31.86 3.39 37.49
C ALA A 442 -31.43 4.24 36.29
N LEU A 443 -31.35 3.63 35.11
CA LEU A 443 -30.99 4.27 33.85
C LEU A 443 -32.16 4.13 32.88
N GLY A 444 -32.50 5.22 32.19
CA GLY A 444 -33.37 5.14 31.02
C GLY A 444 -32.69 4.38 29.87
N LEU A 445 -33.45 4.01 28.84
CA LEU A 445 -32.94 3.31 27.66
C LEU A 445 -31.79 4.08 26.98
N ASP A 446 -31.98 5.37 26.74
CA ASP A 446 -30.96 6.22 26.11
C ASP A 446 -29.70 6.31 26.97
N GLU A 447 -29.86 6.37 28.29
CA GLU A 447 -28.74 6.48 29.23
C GLU A 447 -27.95 5.16 29.34
N ALA A 448 -28.64 4.02 29.24
CA ALA A 448 -28.01 2.70 29.18
C ALA A 448 -27.24 2.51 27.86
N LEU A 449 -27.78 3.03 26.75
CA LEU A 449 -27.08 3.02 25.46
C LEU A 449 -25.81 3.90 25.51
N ASP A 450 -25.92 5.09 26.08
CA ASP A 450 -24.80 6.01 26.27
C ASP A 450 -23.72 5.39 27.16
N PHE A 451 -24.14 4.65 28.20
CA PHE A 451 -23.23 3.86 29.03
C PHE A 451 -22.53 2.76 28.23
N LEU A 452 -23.25 1.98 27.43
CA LEU A 452 -22.68 0.85 26.68
C LEU A 452 -21.71 1.27 25.56
N HIS A 453 -21.98 2.37 24.84
CA HIS A 453 -21.12 2.86 23.77
C HIS A 453 -19.97 3.75 24.26
N GLY A 454 -20.21 4.56 25.29
CA GLY A 454 -19.26 5.57 25.77
C GLY A 454 -18.59 5.18 27.08
N ALA A 455 -19.37 5.10 28.17
CA ALA A 455 -18.80 5.07 29.51
C ALA A 455 -18.22 3.71 29.93
N ALA A 456 -18.77 2.59 29.44
CA ALA A 456 -18.42 1.24 29.88
C ALA A 456 -16.93 0.93 29.66
N TRP A 457 -16.41 1.15 28.45
CA TRP A 457 -15.01 0.88 28.14
C TRP A 457 -14.06 1.89 28.79
N ILE A 458 -14.48 3.16 28.97
CA ILE A 458 -13.70 4.19 29.66
C ILE A 458 -13.56 3.83 31.15
N LEU A 459 -14.64 3.34 31.78
CA LEU A 459 -14.60 2.83 33.15
C LEU A 459 -13.73 1.59 33.28
N GLU A 460 -13.78 0.67 32.30
CA GLU A 460 -12.87 -0.49 32.28
C GLU A 460 -11.41 -0.09 32.14
N ASP A 461 -11.09 0.88 31.27
CA ASP A 461 -9.71 1.34 31.07
C ASP A 461 -9.20 2.17 32.27
N ALA A 462 -10.10 2.85 32.98
CA ALA A 462 -9.83 3.46 34.28
C ALA A 462 -9.65 2.42 35.43
N GLY A 463 -9.69 1.12 35.11
CA GLY A 463 -9.41 0.00 36.00
C GLY A 463 -10.63 -0.60 36.71
N TYR A 464 -11.81 0.01 36.56
CA TYR A 464 -13.03 -0.57 37.11
C TYR A 464 -13.42 -1.83 36.34
N ARG A 465 -14.24 -2.69 36.93
CA ARG A 465 -14.79 -3.85 36.22
C ARG A 465 -16.17 -3.51 35.74
N VAL A 466 -16.46 -3.67 34.45
CA VAL A 466 -17.81 -3.49 33.93
C VAL A 466 -18.33 -4.84 33.50
N VAL A 467 -19.53 -5.17 33.94
CA VAL A 467 -20.23 -6.38 33.52
C VAL A 467 -21.40 -5.92 32.68
N VAL A 468 -21.27 -6.14 31.37
CA VAL A 468 -22.34 -5.88 30.40
C VAL A 468 -23.20 -7.13 30.25
N PRO A 469 -24.46 -6.97 29.81
CA PRO A 469 -25.34 -8.10 29.53
C PRO A 469 -24.77 -9.08 28.49
N ALA A 470 -25.13 -10.36 28.60
CA ALA A 470 -24.60 -11.42 27.74
C ALA A 470 -24.81 -11.19 26.24
N TRP A 471 -25.92 -10.54 25.86
CA TRP A 471 -26.25 -10.22 24.46
C TRP A 471 -25.35 -9.14 23.85
N TRP A 472 -24.73 -8.27 24.66
CA TRP A 472 -23.77 -7.24 24.21
C TRP A 472 -22.35 -7.77 23.98
N THR A 473 -22.03 -8.96 24.50
CA THR A 473 -20.71 -9.58 24.33
C THR A 473 -20.45 -9.92 22.84
N PRO A 474 -19.19 -10.07 22.40
CA PRO A 474 -18.88 -10.46 21.02
C PRO A 474 -19.57 -11.76 20.57
N GLN A 475 -19.80 -12.70 21.49
CA GLN A 475 -20.55 -13.93 21.21
C GLN A 475 -22.07 -13.69 21.17
N GLY A 476 -22.59 -12.82 22.03
CA GLY A 476 -23.98 -12.38 22.02
C GLY A 476 -24.36 -11.64 20.73
N ARG A 477 -23.52 -10.68 20.30
CA ARG A 477 -23.66 -9.95 19.05
C ARG A 477 -23.65 -10.84 17.81
N ARG A 478 -22.95 -11.99 17.84
CA ARG A 478 -23.02 -12.99 16.76
C ARG A 478 -24.38 -13.68 16.66
N ARG A 479 -25.11 -13.86 17.78
CA ARG A 479 -26.47 -14.44 17.79
C ARG A 479 -27.52 -13.45 17.26
N ALA A 480 -27.29 -12.15 17.43
CA ALA A 480 -28.17 -11.08 16.96
C ALA A 480 -28.01 -10.75 15.45
N LYS A 481 -27.24 -11.54 14.70
CA LYS A 481 -27.03 -11.29 13.27
C LYS A 481 -28.26 -11.61 12.42
N ILE A 482 -28.40 -10.84 11.36
CA ILE A 482 -29.45 -11.02 10.35
C ILE A 482 -29.01 -12.13 9.39
N LYS A 483 -29.82 -13.17 9.26
CA LYS A 483 -29.63 -14.27 8.31
C LYS A 483 -30.71 -14.22 7.23
N LEU A 484 -30.27 -14.30 5.98
CA LEU A 484 -31.13 -14.49 4.82
C LEU A 484 -31.25 -16.00 4.54
N ARG A 485 -32.48 -16.53 4.52
CA ARG A 485 -32.75 -17.94 4.22
C ARG A 485 -33.48 -18.08 2.89
N ALA A 486 -32.90 -18.88 1.99
CA ALA A 486 -33.52 -19.25 0.73
C ALA A 486 -34.54 -20.40 0.93
N LYS A 487 -35.76 -20.25 0.41
CA LYS A 487 -36.81 -21.26 0.48
C LYS A 487 -36.76 -22.15 -0.77
N GLY A 488 -36.03 -23.27 -0.68
CA GLY A 488 -36.04 -24.28 -1.75
C GLY A 488 -37.42 -24.94 -1.88
N SER A 489 -37.98 -24.99 -3.09
CA SER A 489 -39.23 -25.71 -3.36
C SER A 489 -38.99 -27.22 -3.30
N SER A 490 -39.23 -27.82 -2.14
CA SER A 490 -39.29 -29.28 -2.01
C SER A 490 -40.61 -29.80 -2.57
N SER A 491 -40.75 -29.85 -3.90
CA SER A 491 -41.77 -30.71 -4.50
C SER A 491 -41.23 -32.14 -4.53
N LYS A 492 -41.89 -33.04 -3.79
CA LYS A 492 -41.65 -34.49 -3.89
C LYS A 492 -41.99 -34.92 -5.31
N ALA A 493 -40.98 -35.15 -6.15
CA ALA A 493 -41.14 -35.86 -7.40
C ALA A 493 -41.03 -37.37 -7.15
N SER A 494 -42.18 -38.04 -7.14
CA SER A 494 -42.27 -39.48 -7.31
C SER A 494 -41.89 -39.87 -8.74
N GLY A 495 -40.82 -40.66 -8.89
CA GLY A 495 -40.59 -41.53 -10.04
C GLY A 495 -39.88 -40.93 -11.26
N GLY A 496 -38.68 -41.46 -11.55
CA GLY A 496 -38.12 -41.63 -12.90
C GLY A 496 -37.53 -40.41 -13.63
N ASP A 497 -36.22 -40.46 -13.91
CA ASP A 497 -35.53 -39.74 -15.00
C ASP A 497 -35.46 -38.19 -14.99
N ALA A 498 -34.90 -37.59 -13.94
CA ALA A 498 -34.61 -36.15 -13.94
C ALA A 498 -33.26 -35.75 -13.28
N ALA A 499 -32.17 -36.48 -13.57
CA ALA A 499 -30.87 -36.21 -12.96
C ALA A 499 -29.98 -35.15 -13.70
N LYS A 500 -30.43 -34.50 -14.78
CA LYS A 500 -29.52 -33.72 -15.65
C LYS A 500 -29.92 -32.29 -16.04
N SER A 501 -30.94 -31.68 -15.44
CA SER A 501 -31.30 -30.27 -15.72
C SER A 501 -31.40 -29.45 -14.43
N TYR A 502 -30.25 -29.27 -13.77
CA TYR A 502 -30.17 -28.64 -12.44
C TYR A 502 -29.82 -27.15 -12.43
N PHE A 503 -29.47 -26.51 -13.57
CA PHE A 503 -29.00 -25.11 -13.55
C PHE A 503 -29.38 -24.29 -14.80
N SER A 504 -30.66 -24.26 -15.17
CA SER A 504 -31.13 -23.17 -16.05
C SER A 504 -31.37 -21.91 -15.20
N VAL A 505 -30.81 -20.76 -15.59
CA VAL A 505 -31.03 -19.42 -14.99
C VAL A 505 -32.51 -19.16 -14.67
N THR A 506 -33.43 -19.77 -15.42
CA THR A 506 -34.87 -19.70 -15.20
C THR A 506 -35.36 -20.26 -13.86
N LYS A 507 -34.64 -21.19 -13.22
CA LYS A 507 -34.98 -21.73 -11.88
C LYS A 507 -34.30 -20.99 -10.72
N LEU A 508 -33.19 -20.29 -10.98
CA LEU A 508 -32.54 -19.41 -10.00
C LEU A 508 -33.32 -18.10 -9.76
N ARG A 509 -34.37 -17.86 -10.56
CA ARG A 509 -35.26 -16.70 -10.47
C ARG A 509 -36.36 -16.81 -9.41
N GLU A 510 -36.44 -17.93 -8.67
CA GLU A 510 -37.52 -18.19 -7.72
C GLU A 510 -36.96 -18.54 -6.33
N TYR A 511 -36.16 -17.67 -5.74
CA TYR A 511 -35.81 -17.78 -4.32
C TYR A 511 -36.67 -16.81 -3.53
N ASP A 512 -37.62 -17.36 -2.77
CA ASP A 512 -38.25 -16.63 -1.66
C ASP A 512 -37.22 -16.52 -0.53
N TYR A 513 -36.89 -15.30 -0.14
CA TYR A 513 -35.97 -15.03 0.96
C TYR A 513 -36.74 -14.65 2.22
N ASP A 514 -36.50 -15.37 3.30
CA ASP A 514 -36.98 -14.98 4.63
C ASP A 514 -35.84 -14.29 5.40
N LEU A 515 -36.12 -13.14 6.00
CA LEU A 515 -35.25 -12.51 6.99
C LEU A 515 -35.43 -13.20 8.35
N SER A 516 -34.31 -13.49 8.99
CA SER A 516 -34.28 -14.05 10.34
C SER A 516 -33.23 -13.36 11.20
N ILE A 517 -33.48 -13.23 12.49
CA ILE A 517 -32.45 -12.84 13.47
C ILE A 517 -32.04 -14.12 14.21
N GLY A 518 -30.76 -14.47 14.13
CA GLY A 518 -30.26 -15.75 14.64
C GLY A 518 -30.86 -16.93 13.88
N ASN A 519 -31.78 -17.69 14.49
CA ASN A 519 -32.45 -18.84 13.85
C ASN A 519 -33.96 -18.64 13.68
N GLU A 520 -34.49 -17.50 14.11
CA GLU A 520 -35.91 -17.24 14.18
C GLU A 520 -36.39 -16.35 13.03
N ARG A 521 -37.47 -16.77 12.36
CA ARG A 521 -38.09 -16.01 11.25
C ARG A 521 -38.81 -14.77 11.74
N LEU A 522 -38.69 -13.70 10.96
CA LEU A 522 -39.37 -12.41 11.18
C LEU A 522 -40.45 -12.23 10.11
N SER A 523 -41.63 -11.80 10.53
CA SER A 523 -42.69 -11.34 9.62
C SER A 523 -42.47 -9.88 9.20
N HIS A 524 -43.15 -9.45 8.13
CA HIS A 524 -43.10 -8.06 7.63
C HIS A 524 -43.46 -7.05 8.73
N ALA A 525 -44.57 -7.29 9.44
CA ALA A 525 -45.05 -6.42 10.49
C ALA A 525 -44.08 -6.36 11.69
N GLU A 526 -43.45 -7.49 12.04
CA GLU A 526 -42.41 -7.49 13.08
C GLU A 526 -41.19 -6.67 12.64
N TRP A 527 -40.79 -6.75 11.37
CA TRP A 527 -39.64 -6.00 10.86
C TRP A 527 -39.92 -4.50 10.75
N GLU A 528 -41.08 -4.10 10.26
CA GLU A 528 -41.52 -2.70 10.25
C GLU A 528 -41.55 -2.14 11.68
N ALA A 529 -42.09 -2.89 12.64
CA ALA A 529 -42.08 -2.48 14.05
C ALA A 529 -40.65 -2.31 14.60
N LEU A 530 -39.69 -3.15 14.19
CA LEU A 530 -38.28 -3.00 14.56
C LEU A 530 -37.64 -1.76 13.92
N VAL A 531 -37.98 -1.44 12.67
CA VAL A 531 -37.44 -0.27 11.94
C VAL A 531 -38.06 1.05 12.42
N GLU A 532 -39.35 1.04 12.77
CA GLU A 532 -40.08 2.20 13.31
C GLU A 532 -39.71 2.49 14.77
N SER A 533 -39.15 1.51 15.48
CA SER A 533 -38.63 1.73 16.82
C SER A 533 -37.55 2.83 16.78
N LYS A 534 -37.77 3.91 17.54
CA LYS A 534 -36.86 5.07 17.56
C LYS A 534 -35.55 4.78 18.31
N SER A 535 -35.42 3.64 18.97
CA SER A 535 -34.28 3.23 19.76
C SER A 535 -33.40 2.20 19.02
N SER A 536 -32.08 2.30 19.14
CA SER A 536 -31.15 1.29 18.57
C SER A 536 -31.10 -0.01 19.41
N LEU A 537 -31.56 0.05 20.66
CA LEU A 537 -31.77 -1.12 21.52
C LEU A 537 -33.25 -1.52 21.48
N VAL A 538 -33.51 -2.76 21.11
CA VAL A 538 -34.88 -3.29 21.01
C VAL A 538 -35.00 -4.58 21.80
N HIS A 539 -36.10 -4.70 22.54
CA HIS A 539 -36.49 -5.91 23.21
C HIS A 539 -37.35 -6.77 22.27
N PHE A 540 -36.76 -7.82 21.71
CA PHE A 540 -37.41 -8.70 20.75
C PHE A 540 -37.48 -10.13 21.29
N ARG A 541 -38.70 -10.68 21.39
CA ARG A 541 -39.00 -12.06 21.85
C ARG A 541 -38.28 -12.47 23.15
N GLY A 542 -38.23 -11.56 24.13
CA GLY A 542 -37.64 -11.82 25.45
C GLY A 542 -36.12 -11.65 25.51
N GLN A 543 -35.49 -11.09 24.48
CA GLN A 543 -34.06 -10.78 24.46
C GLN A 543 -33.82 -9.35 23.97
N TRP A 544 -32.85 -8.68 24.59
CA TRP A 544 -32.36 -7.37 24.15
C TRP A 544 -31.32 -7.53 23.04
N MET A 545 -31.39 -6.68 22.02
CA MET A 545 -30.43 -6.66 20.92
C MET A 545 -30.17 -5.25 20.43
N GLU A 546 -28.94 -5.05 19.94
CA GLU A 546 -28.51 -3.85 19.23
C GLU A 546 -28.83 -4.01 17.74
N LEU A 547 -29.59 -3.08 17.19
CA LEU A 547 -29.91 -3.04 15.77
C LEU A 547 -29.31 -1.79 15.12
N ASP A 548 -28.62 -1.99 14.01
CA ASP A 548 -28.12 -0.91 13.16
C ASP A 548 -29.26 -0.42 12.25
N GLN A 549 -29.87 0.70 12.62
CA GLN A 549 -31.05 1.23 11.93
C GLN A 549 -30.77 1.56 10.46
N ASP A 550 -29.58 2.04 10.12
CA ASP A 550 -29.24 2.38 8.74
C ASP A 550 -29.15 1.10 7.90
N LYS A 551 -28.54 0.04 8.42
CA LYS A 551 -28.56 -1.30 7.78
C LYS A 551 -29.96 -1.88 7.68
N MET A 552 -30.79 -1.75 8.71
CA MET A 552 -32.17 -2.25 8.70
C MET A 552 -33.03 -1.53 7.64
N ARG A 553 -32.84 -0.21 7.47
CA ARG A 553 -33.48 0.56 6.40
C ARG A 553 -32.95 0.18 5.02
N GLU A 554 -31.65 -0.08 4.86
CA GLU A 554 -31.08 -0.57 3.61
C GLU A 554 -31.65 -1.95 3.23
N LEU A 555 -31.76 -2.87 4.20
CA LEU A 555 -32.35 -4.19 4.01
C LEU A 555 -33.86 -4.13 3.77
N MET A 556 -34.58 -3.18 4.38
CA MET A 556 -35.98 -2.91 4.05
C MET A 556 -36.14 -2.39 2.64
N ALA A 557 -35.38 -1.36 2.26
CA ALA A 557 -35.42 -0.81 0.93
C ALA A 557 -35.05 -1.87 -0.13
N PHE A 558 -34.16 -2.79 0.24
CA PHE A 558 -33.81 -3.96 -0.56
C PHE A 558 -34.99 -4.95 -0.67
N TRP A 559 -35.61 -5.34 0.44
CA TRP A 559 -36.70 -6.30 0.48
C TRP A 559 -37.99 -5.76 -0.15
N GLN A 560 -38.32 -4.48 0.06
CA GLN A 560 -39.44 -3.78 -0.56
C GLN A 560 -39.27 -3.61 -2.07
N LYS A 561 -38.06 -3.28 -2.55
CA LYS A 561 -37.78 -3.23 -4.00
C LYS A 561 -37.98 -4.56 -4.70
N GLY A 562 -37.80 -5.68 -4.00
CA GLY A 562 -38.06 -7.03 -4.50
C GLY A 562 -39.53 -7.48 -4.40
N GLN A 563 -40.43 -6.68 -3.83
CA GLN A 563 -41.87 -6.99 -3.75
C GLN A 563 -42.69 -6.39 -4.90
N ASP A 564 -42.33 -5.20 -5.39
CA ASP A 564 -43.08 -4.48 -6.44
C ASP A 564 -42.78 -4.99 -7.86
N ASP A 565 -41.57 -5.52 -8.08
CA ASP A 565 -41.21 -6.35 -9.24
C ASP A 565 -40.85 -7.73 -8.68
N LYS A 566 -41.41 -8.81 -9.26
CA LYS A 566 -41.23 -10.22 -8.84
C LYS A 566 -39.82 -10.46 -8.24
N PRO A 567 -39.68 -11.19 -7.12
CA PRO A 567 -38.45 -11.27 -6.32
C PRO A 567 -37.38 -12.10 -7.03
N GLU A 568 -36.82 -11.59 -8.13
CA GLU A 568 -35.72 -12.19 -8.86
C GLU A 568 -34.42 -11.56 -8.36
N LEU A 569 -33.93 -11.97 -7.18
CA LEU A 569 -32.56 -11.63 -6.78
C LEU A 569 -31.60 -12.22 -7.82
N GLY A 570 -30.89 -11.36 -8.54
CA GLY A 570 -29.82 -11.78 -9.42
C GLY A 570 -28.61 -12.27 -8.63
N VAL A 571 -27.87 -13.24 -9.17
CA VAL A 571 -26.59 -13.73 -8.60
C VAL A 571 -25.62 -12.58 -8.29
N LEU A 572 -25.67 -11.49 -9.07
CA LEU A 572 -24.86 -10.27 -8.87
C LEU A 572 -25.17 -9.55 -7.55
N GLU A 573 -26.44 -9.46 -7.16
CA GLU A 573 -26.85 -8.77 -5.93
C GLU A 573 -26.46 -9.56 -4.69
N LEU A 574 -26.52 -10.90 -4.78
CA LEU A 574 -26.04 -11.79 -3.72
C LEU A 574 -24.54 -11.59 -3.45
N ILE A 575 -23.72 -11.49 -4.51
CA ILE A 575 -22.29 -11.22 -4.38
C ILE A 575 -22.04 -9.84 -3.74
N GLN A 576 -22.82 -8.81 -4.12
CA GLN A 576 -22.71 -7.48 -3.50
C GLN A 576 -23.02 -7.50 -2.01
N LEU A 577 -24.07 -8.21 -1.58
CA LEU A 577 -24.45 -8.33 -0.17
C LEU A 577 -23.34 -9.01 0.66
N THR A 578 -22.73 -10.07 0.12
CA THR A 578 -21.61 -10.75 0.81
C THR A 578 -20.37 -9.86 0.96
N ALA A 579 -20.07 -9.03 -0.04
CA ALA A 579 -18.90 -8.16 0.00
C ALA A 579 -19.13 -6.89 0.86
N ASN A 580 -20.35 -6.36 0.90
CA ASN A 580 -20.68 -5.15 1.66
C ASN A 580 -20.76 -5.37 3.18
N SER A 581 -21.03 -6.60 3.60
CA SER A 581 -21.47 -6.87 4.98
C SER A 581 -20.34 -7.00 6.00
N ASN A 582 -19.06 -6.92 5.64
CA ASN A 582 -17.92 -7.04 6.57
C ASN A 582 -18.04 -8.23 7.57
N GLY A 583 -18.76 -9.29 7.19
CA GLY A 583 -19.03 -10.45 8.03
C GLY A 583 -20.18 -10.32 9.05
N ASP A 584 -20.95 -9.22 9.07
CA ASP A 584 -22.11 -9.02 9.97
C ASP A 584 -23.41 -9.67 9.47
N VAL A 585 -23.57 -9.81 8.15
CA VAL A 585 -24.67 -10.56 7.54
C VAL A 585 -24.16 -11.93 7.16
N GLU A 586 -24.74 -12.98 7.75
CA GLU A 586 -24.38 -14.36 7.47
C GLU A 586 -25.45 -14.97 6.54
N LEU A 587 -25.04 -15.36 5.34
CA LEU A 587 -25.90 -16.15 4.46
C LEU A 587 -25.93 -17.59 4.97
N ASP A 588 -27.05 -18.00 5.56
CA ASP A 588 -27.29 -19.38 5.95
C ASP A 588 -27.65 -20.20 4.71
N LEU A 589 -26.61 -20.59 3.97
CA LEU A 589 -26.71 -21.39 2.75
C LEU A 589 -26.86 -22.89 3.01
N GLU A 590 -27.00 -23.32 4.28
CA GLU A 590 -26.98 -24.73 4.69
C GLU A 590 -28.05 -25.61 4.02
N ARG A 591 -29.10 -25.01 3.46
CA ARG A 591 -30.19 -25.73 2.80
C ARG A 591 -30.09 -25.83 1.28
N ASP A 592 -29.11 -25.18 0.65
CA ASP A 592 -28.95 -25.25 -0.80
C ASP A 592 -27.49 -25.47 -1.22
N GLN A 593 -27.09 -26.74 -1.25
CA GLN A 593 -25.76 -27.18 -1.71
C GLN A 593 -25.44 -26.67 -3.12
N ALA A 594 -26.46 -26.42 -3.96
CA ALA A 594 -26.28 -25.92 -5.31
C ALA A 594 -25.80 -24.47 -5.32
N LEU A 595 -26.39 -23.60 -4.49
CA LEU A 595 -26.04 -22.19 -4.39
C LEU A 595 -24.69 -22.00 -3.67
N SER A 596 -24.44 -22.79 -2.62
CA SER A 596 -23.13 -22.83 -1.95
C SER A 596 -22.01 -23.24 -2.91
N LYS A 597 -22.23 -24.30 -3.70
CA LYS A 597 -21.28 -24.75 -4.73
C LYS A 597 -21.11 -23.72 -5.85
N MET A 598 -22.16 -23.00 -6.21
CA MET A 598 -22.09 -21.95 -7.23
C MET A 598 -21.19 -20.79 -6.77
N VAL A 599 -21.41 -20.29 -5.55
CA VAL A 599 -20.60 -19.20 -4.95
C VAL A 599 -19.16 -19.68 -4.73
N SER A 600 -18.96 -20.91 -4.26
CA SER A 600 -17.62 -21.46 -4.07
C SER A 600 -16.87 -21.62 -5.39
N GLN A 601 -17.52 -22.04 -6.48
CA GLN A 601 -16.90 -22.13 -7.80
C GLN A 601 -16.60 -20.76 -8.44
N LEU A 602 -17.38 -19.73 -8.10
CA LEU A 602 -17.10 -18.35 -8.52
C LEU A 602 -15.91 -17.75 -7.77
N GLN A 603 -15.73 -18.10 -6.49
CA GLN A 603 -14.62 -17.65 -5.65
C GLN A 603 -13.33 -18.46 -5.91
N ASP A 604 -13.44 -19.78 -6.02
CA ASP A 604 -12.33 -20.70 -6.25
C ASP A 604 -12.38 -21.32 -7.66
N LYS A 605 -11.68 -20.65 -8.58
CA LYS A 605 -11.58 -21.01 -10.00
C LYS A 605 -10.83 -22.33 -10.23
N SER A 606 -10.05 -22.81 -9.25
CA SER A 606 -9.28 -24.04 -9.37
C SER A 606 -10.16 -25.29 -9.36
N GLN A 607 -11.38 -25.18 -8.82
CA GLN A 607 -12.37 -26.26 -8.75
C GLN A 607 -13.11 -26.50 -10.06
N MET A 608 -12.83 -25.72 -11.11
CA MET A 608 -13.46 -25.92 -12.42
C MET A 608 -12.86 -27.14 -13.14
N VAL A 609 -13.74 -28.06 -13.52
CA VAL A 609 -13.37 -29.27 -14.26
C VAL A 609 -12.90 -28.89 -15.66
N ALA A 610 -11.72 -29.36 -16.06
CA ALA A 610 -11.21 -29.15 -17.41
C ALA A 610 -12.14 -29.85 -18.43
N ILE A 611 -12.60 -29.11 -19.43
CA ILE A 611 -13.38 -29.69 -20.53
C ILE A 611 -12.47 -30.45 -21.50
N ALA A 612 -13.04 -31.43 -22.21
CA ALA A 612 -12.38 -32.04 -23.36
C ALA A 612 -12.27 -31.01 -24.51
N ASP A 613 -11.31 -31.25 -25.41
CA ASP A 613 -11.13 -30.39 -26.60
C ASP A 613 -12.36 -30.52 -27.52
N PRO A 614 -12.94 -29.40 -28.01
CA PRO A 614 -14.07 -29.45 -28.93
C PRO A 614 -13.70 -30.25 -30.21
N THR A 615 -14.59 -31.11 -30.66
CA THR A 615 -14.38 -32.01 -31.81
C THR A 615 -14.02 -31.30 -33.13
N GLN A 616 -14.55 -30.11 -33.38
CA GLN A 616 -14.30 -29.30 -34.59
C GLN A 616 -13.18 -28.26 -34.38
N LEU A 617 -12.44 -28.33 -33.26
CA LEU A 617 -11.28 -27.48 -33.04
C LEU A 617 -10.02 -28.16 -33.62
N HIS A 618 -9.43 -27.53 -34.64
CA HIS A 618 -8.20 -27.98 -35.29
C HIS A 618 -6.96 -27.52 -34.51
N GLY A 619 -6.87 -27.95 -33.25
CA GLY A 619 -5.76 -27.67 -32.34
C GLY A 619 -5.98 -28.26 -30.96
N THR A 620 -4.90 -28.52 -30.22
CA THR A 620 -4.96 -29.06 -28.86
C THR A 620 -4.90 -27.94 -27.82
N LEU A 621 -5.86 -27.91 -26.90
CA LEU A 621 -5.85 -26.96 -25.79
C LEU A 621 -4.97 -27.49 -24.66
N ARG A 622 -4.19 -26.59 -24.05
CA ARG A 622 -3.48 -26.89 -22.80
C ARG A 622 -4.47 -26.96 -21.62
N ASP A 623 -4.08 -27.60 -20.52
CA ASP A 623 -4.96 -27.79 -19.35
C ASP A 623 -5.46 -26.49 -18.74
N TYR A 624 -4.63 -25.44 -18.72
CA TYR A 624 -5.12 -24.13 -18.30
C TYR A 624 -6.13 -23.57 -19.31
N GLN A 625 -5.89 -23.70 -20.63
CA GLN A 625 -6.81 -23.23 -21.66
C GLN A 625 -8.16 -23.95 -21.55
N ARG A 626 -8.18 -25.27 -21.33
CA ARG A 626 -9.39 -26.05 -21.06
C ARG A 626 -10.17 -25.52 -19.86
N ARG A 627 -9.50 -25.25 -18.74
CA ARG A 627 -10.11 -24.62 -17.56
C ARG A 627 -10.64 -23.21 -17.86
N GLY A 628 -9.94 -22.45 -18.68
CA GLY A 628 -10.37 -21.12 -19.09
C GLY A 628 -11.63 -21.14 -19.96
N VAL A 629 -11.74 -22.08 -20.91
CA VAL A 629 -12.97 -22.28 -21.69
C VAL A 629 -14.12 -22.77 -20.80
N SER A 630 -13.85 -23.67 -19.85
CA SER A 630 -14.84 -24.08 -18.85
C SER A 630 -15.35 -22.89 -18.03
N TRP A 631 -14.46 -22.00 -17.61
CA TRP A 631 -14.81 -20.79 -16.86
C TRP A 631 -15.68 -19.84 -17.67
N LEU A 632 -15.35 -19.63 -18.95
CA LEU A 632 -16.19 -18.83 -19.86
C LEU A 632 -17.58 -19.45 -20.01
N SER A 633 -17.67 -20.76 -20.26
CA SER A 633 -18.95 -21.46 -20.41
C SER A 633 -19.78 -21.40 -19.12
N TYR A 634 -19.14 -21.49 -17.95
CA TYR A 634 -19.80 -21.42 -16.66
C TYR A 634 -20.39 -20.03 -16.39
N LEU A 635 -19.61 -18.96 -16.60
CA LEU A 635 -20.12 -17.59 -16.45
C LEU A 635 -21.31 -17.31 -17.39
N GLU A 636 -21.19 -17.71 -18.65
CA GLU A 636 -22.27 -17.56 -19.63
C GLU A 636 -23.53 -18.33 -19.22
N SER A 637 -23.38 -19.52 -18.63
CA SER A 637 -24.51 -20.31 -18.12
C SER A 637 -25.23 -19.65 -16.94
N LEU A 638 -24.56 -18.75 -16.22
CA LEU A 638 -25.14 -17.93 -15.15
C LEU A 638 -25.66 -16.58 -15.64
N GLY A 639 -25.53 -16.27 -16.94
CA GLY A 639 -25.83 -14.94 -17.49
C GLY A 639 -24.83 -13.86 -17.06
N LEU A 640 -23.66 -14.27 -16.58
CA LEU A 640 -22.60 -13.39 -16.09
C LEU A 640 -21.52 -13.22 -17.17
N ASN A 641 -20.84 -12.07 -17.12
CA ASN A 641 -19.84 -11.70 -18.12
C ASN A 641 -18.48 -11.48 -17.45
N GLY A 642 -17.42 -12.00 -18.08
CA GLY A 642 -16.08 -12.07 -17.50
C GLY A 642 -15.00 -11.32 -18.30
N CYS A 643 -13.88 -11.07 -17.64
CA CYS A 643 -12.64 -10.54 -18.20
C CYS A 643 -11.58 -11.65 -18.23
N LEU A 644 -11.16 -12.05 -19.43
CA LEU A 644 -10.03 -12.96 -19.61
C LEU A 644 -8.74 -12.13 -19.73
N ALA A 645 -8.01 -12.10 -18.62
CA ALA A 645 -6.87 -11.24 -18.37
C ALA A 645 -5.54 -12.01 -18.31
N ASP A 646 -5.45 -13.13 -19.02
CA ASP A 646 -4.21 -13.91 -19.15
C ASP A 646 -3.08 -13.08 -19.76
N ASP A 647 -1.84 -13.33 -19.34
CA ASP A 647 -0.64 -12.77 -19.96
C ASP A 647 -0.64 -12.98 -21.48
N MET A 648 -0.04 -12.03 -22.18
CA MET A 648 -0.04 -12.00 -23.64
C MET A 648 0.71 -13.20 -24.19
N GLY A 649 0.07 -14.01 -25.03
CA GLY A 649 0.70 -15.20 -25.59
C GLY A 649 0.32 -16.52 -24.92
N LEU A 650 -0.46 -16.50 -23.83
CA LEU A 650 -1.11 -17.68 -23.26
C LEU A 650 -2.27 -18.23 -24.12
N GLY A 651 -2.58 -17.60 -25.25
CA GLY A 651 -3.65 -18.04 -26.16
C GLY A 651 -5.04 -17.69 -25.65
N LYS A 652 -5.32 -16.39 -25.45
CA LYS A 652 -6.70 -15.89 -25.22
C LYS A 652 -7.58 -16.11 -26.46
N THR A 653 -7.03 -15.87 -27.64
CA THR A 653 -7.70 -16.05 -28.94
C THR A 653 -8.25 -17.46 -29.12
N ILE A 654 -7.39 -18.49 -28.96
CA ILE A 654 -7.80 -19.89 -29.11
C ILE A 654 -8.85 -20.31 -28.07
N GLN A 655 -8.83 -19.75 -26.84
CA GLN A 655 -9.87 -20.01 -25.84
C GLN A 655 -11.23 -19.45 -26.30
N VAL A 656 -11.26 -18.26 -26.91
CA VAL A 656 -12.50 -17.70 -27.48
C VAL A 656 -12.98 -18.53 -28.67
N ILE A 657 -12.09 -18.91 -29.58
CA ILE A 657 -12.43 -19.76 -30.74
C ILE A 657 -12.98 -21.11 -30.25
N ALA A 658 -12.32 -21.75 -29.29
CA ALA A 658 -12.78 -23.00 -28.70
C ALA A 658 -14.17 -22.86 -28.06
N ARG A 659 -14.47 -21.74 -27.41
CA ARG A 659 -15.81 -21.47 -26.88
C ARG A 659 -16.86 -21.33 -27.99
N LEU A 660 -16.53 -20.66 -29.10
CA LEU A 660 -17.40 -20.52 -30.28
C LEU A 660 -17.66 -21.86 -30.98
N VAL A 661 -16.67 -22.74 -31.02
CA VAL A 661 -16.84 -24.10 -31.54
C VAL A 661 -17.72 -24.90 -30.58
N GLN A 662 -17.41 -24.90 -29.29
CA GLN A 662 -18.13 -25.65 -28.26
C GLN A 662 -19.63 -25.33 -28.19
N GLU A 663 -20.03 -24.06 -28.34
CA GLU A 663 -21.46 -23.70 -28.31
C GLU A 663 -22.25 -24.17 -29.54
N ARG A 664 -21.56 -24.57 -30.61
CA ARG A 664 -22.14 -25.10 -31.85
C ARG A 664 -22.08 -26.63 -31.92
N GLU A 665 -21.37 -27.27 -31.01
CA GLU A 665 -21.30 -28.72 -30.92
C GLU A 665 -22.52 -29.30 -30.19
N PRO A 666 -22.96 -30.51 -30.56
CA PRO A 666 -23.98 -31.22 -29.81
C PRO A 666 -23.48 -31.52 -28.39
N ASN A 667 -24.17 -31.00 -27.38
CA ASN A 667 -23.78 -31.22 -25.99
C ASN A 667 -24.02 -32.69 -25.59
N PRO A 668 -22.98 -33.47 -25.22
CA PRO A 668 -23.15 -34.87 -24.82
C PRO A 668 -24.04 -35.05 -23.58
N ALA A 669 -24.14 -34.01 -22.75
CA ALA A 669 -24.92 -34.03 -21.51
C ALA A 669 -26.39 -33.62 -21.68
N SER A 670 -26.77 -33.03 -22.83
CA SER A 670 -28.14 -32.59 -23.12
C SER A 670 -28.51 -32.93 -24.57
N PRO A 671 -29.40 -33.91 -24.83
CA PRO A 671 -29.80 -34.33 -26.18
C PRO A 671 -30.69 -33.32 -26.91
N ALA A 672 -30.70 -32.06 -26.47
CA ALA A 672 -31.35 -30.98 -27.20
C ALA A 672 -30.61 -30.75 -28.53
N PRO A 673 -31.32 -30.61 -29.67
CA PRO A 673 -30.68 -30.28 -30.93
C PRO A 673 -29.89 -28.97 -30.79
N VAL A 674 -28.72 -28.89 -31.44
CA VAL A 674 -27.91 -27.66 -31.57
C VAL A 674 -28.84 -26.49 -31.86
N PRO A 675 -28.75 -25.34 -31.16
CA PRO A 675 -29.66 -24.23 -31.37
C PRO A 675 -29.68 -23.82 -32.85
N LYS A 676 -30.74 -24.15 -33.57
CA LYS A 676 -30.97 -23.65 -34.93
C LYS A 676 -31.19 -22.14 -34.82
N GLY A 677 -30.18 -21.36 -35.18
CA GLY A 677 -30.25 -19.89 -35.21
C GLY A 677 -29.46 -19.15 -34.13
N LEU A 678 -28.30 -19.68 -33.69
CA LEU A 678 -27.33 -18.90 -32.93
C LEU A 678 -27.01 -17.57 -33.63
N LEU A 679 -27.12 -16.47 -32.89
CA LEU A 679 -26.81 -15.15 -33.40
C LEU A 679 -25.29 -14.99 -33.61
N PRO A 680 -24.85 -14.09 -34.51
CA PRO A 680 -23.42 -13.89 -34.74
C PRO A 680 -22.72 -13.30 -33.50
N THR A 681 -21.42 -13.56 -33.40
CA THR A 681 -20.53 -12.90 -32.44
C THR A 681 -19.88 -11.68 -33.09
N LEU A 682 -19.90 -10.54 -32.40
CA LEU A 682 -19.16 -9.34 -32.79
C LEU A 682 -17.82 -9.32 -32.07
N LEU A 683 -16.73 -9.37 -32.83
CA LEU A 683 -15.38 -9.18 -32.33
C LEU A 683 -14.90 -7.77 -32.67
N VAL A 684 -14.63 -6.97 -31.64
CA VAL A 684 -14.06 -5.63 -31.78
C VAL A 684 -12.60 -5.69 -31.32
N ALA A 685 -11.68 -5.39 -32.22
CA ALA A 685 -10.25 -5.49 -31.95
C ALA A 685 -9.47 -4.30 -32.55
N PRO A 686 -8.23 -4.03 -32.11
CA PRO A 686 -7.40 -3.03 -32.78
C PRO A 686 -7.19 -3.37 -34.26
N THR A 687 -7.14 -2.36 -35.15
CA THR A 687 -7.03 -2.56 -36.61
C THR A 687 -5.90 -3.50 -37.01
N SER A 688 -4.82 -3.49 -36.24
CA SER A 688 -3.63 -4.28 -36.44
C SER A 688 -3.80 -5.79 -36.25
N VAL A 689 -4.75 -6.22 -35.40
CA VAL A 689 -4.91 -7.64 -35.03
C VAL A 689 -6.09 -8.29 -35.76
N ILE A 690 -6.90 -7.51 -36.48
CA ILE A 690 -8.04 -8.01 -37.27
C ILE A 690 -7.61 -9.13 -38.22
N GLY A 691 -6.51 -8.92 -38.95
CA GLY A 691 -5.98 -9.93 -39.87
C GLY A 691 -5.47 -11.18 -39.14
N ASN A 692 -4.94 -11.03 -37.92
CA ASN A 692 -4.50 -12.15 -37.10
C ASN A 692 -5.68 -13.00 -36.61
N TRP A 693 -6.76 -12.36 -36.13
CA TRP A 693 -7.98 -13.06 -35.76
C TRP A 693 -8.59 -13.85 -36.92
N LEU A 694 -8.64 -13.27 -38.12
CA LEU A 694 -9.13 -13.99 -39.31
C LEU A 694 -8.27 -15.21 -39.62
N ARG A 695 -6.94 -15.08 -39.54
CA ARG A 695 -6.00 -16.19 -39.73
C ARG A 695 -6.18 -17.28 -38.67
N GLU A 696 -6.24 -16.91 -37.39
CA GLU A 696 -6.42 -17.87 -36.30
C GLU A 696 -7.77 -18.60 -36.37
N ILE A 697 -8.87 -17.91 -36.71
CA ILE A 697 -10.17 -18.56 -36.92
C ILE A 697 -10.09 -19.55 -38.10
N THR A 698 -9.53 -19.13 -39.23
CA THR A 698 -9.39 -20.01 -40.41
C THR A 698 -8.50 -21.22 -40.12
N GLN A 699 -7.48 -21.06 -39.26
CA GLN A 699 -6.55 -22.12 -38.88
C GLN A 699 -7.15 -23.10 -37.87
N PHE A 700 -7.75 -22.61 -36.78
CA PHE A 700 -8.19 -23.44 -35.66
C PHE A 700 -9.65 -23.90 -35.78
N ALA A 701 -10.48 -23.22 -36.57
CA ALA A 701 -11.89 -23.54 -36.76
C ALA A 701 -12.36 -23.12 -38.17
N PRO A 702 -11.85 -23.77 -39.24
CA PRO A 702 -12.21 -23.48 -40.63
C PRO A 702 -13.71 -23.60 -40.93
N GLU A 703 -14.45 -24.33 -40.10
CA GLU A 703 -15.91 -24.49 -40.17
C GLU A 703 -16.66 -23.21 -39.76
N LEU A 704 -16.05 -22.33 -38.95
CA LEU A 704 -16.65 -21.06 -38.55
C LEU A 704 -16.60 -20.04 -39.69
N LYS A 705 -17.75 -19.54 -40.10
CA LYS A 705 -17.83 -18.49 -41.12
C LYS A 705 -17.51 -17.14 -40.48
N ALA A 706 -16.35 -16.56 -40.81
CA ALA A 706 -15.96 -15.24 -40.37
C ALA A 706 -15.81 -14.26 -41.54
N PHE A 707 -16.22 -12.99 -41.34
CA PHE A 707 -15.85 -11.91 -42.27
C PHE A 707 -15.38 -10.65 -41.54
N VAL A 708 -14.59 -9.85 -42.24
CA VAL A 708 -14.01 -8.60 -41.74
C VAL A 708 -14.81 -7.39 -42.24
N HIS A 709 -15.38 -6.63 -41.31
CA HIS A 709 -16.02 -5.33 -41.59
C HIS A 709 -15.00 -4.20 -41.48
N HIS A 710 -14.16 -4.04 -42.51
CA HIS A 710 -13.13 -3.00 -42.55
C HIS A 710 -12.81 -2.56 -44.00
N GLY A 711 -12.26 -1.36 -44.18
CA GLY A 711 -11.81 -0.87 -45.49
C GLY A 711 -12.90 -0.18 -46.34
N SER A 712 -12.53 0.23 -47.56
CA SER A 712 -13.41 1.01 -48.46
C SER A 712 -14.56 0.19 -49.05
N GLY A 713 -14.33 -1.11 -49.30
CA GLY A 713 -15.32 -2.06 -49.82
C GLY A 713 -16.28 -2.65 -48.78
N ARG A 714 -16.30 -2.12 -47.56
CA ARG A 714 -17.19 -2.59 -46.48
C ARG A 714 -18.65 -2.27 -46.76
N LEU A 715 -19.57 -3.10 -46.26
CA LEU A 715 -21.01 -2.92 -46.41
C LEU A 715 -21.49 -1.70 -45.63
N LYS A 716 -22.02 -0.68 -46.31
CA LYS A 716 -22.46 0.57 -45.66
C LYS A 716 -23.96 0.64 -45.43
N THR A 717 -24.75 -0.21 -46.10
CA THR A 717 -26.20 -0.21 -45.97
C THR A 717 -26.65 -1.25 -44.91
N PRO A 718 -27.62 -0.91 -44.04
CA PRO A 718 -28.12 -1.85 -43.03
C PRO A 718 -28.70 -3.14 -43.63
N ALA A 719 -29.35 -3.06 -44.80
CA ALA A 719 -29.99 -4.22 -45.44
C ALA A 719 -28.94 -5.26 -45.91
N GLU A 720 -27.89 -4.80 -46.60
CA GLU A 720 -26.80 -5.68 -47.05
C GLU A 720 -26.00 -6.24 -45.87
N PHE A 721 -25.72 -5.40 -44.86
CA PHE A 721 -24.99 -5.84 -43.68
C PHE A 721 -25.76 -6.90 -42.88
N LYS A 722 -27.07 -6.72 -42.65
CA LYS A 722 -27.92 -7.75 -42.02
C LYS A 722 -27.91 -9.05 -42.82
N LYS A 723 -27.99 -8.97 -44.15
CA LYS A 723 -27.97 -10.16 -45.02
C LYS A 723 -26.65 -10.92 -44.91
N ALA A 724 -25.51 -10.22 -44.87
CA ALA A 724 -24.20 -10.83 -44.67
C ALA A 724 -24.09 -11.47 -43.27
N CYS A 725 -24.52 -10.78 -42.22
CA CYS A 725 -24.44 -11.27 -40.84
C CYS A 725 -25.30 -12.53 -40.59
N ARG A 726 -26.42 -12.71 -41.30
CA ARG A 726 -27.28 -13.92 -41.15
C ARG A 726 -26.58 -15.23 -41.51
N ASN A 727 -25.58 -15.18 -42.40
CA ASN A 727 -24.86 -16.36 -42.87
C ASN A 727 -23.44 -16.47 -42.29
N THR A 728 -23.16 -15.72 -41.22
CA THR A 728 -21.83 -15.58 -40.63
C THR A 728 -21.89 -15.87 -39.14
N ASP A 729 -20.89 -16.57 -38.63
CA ASP A 729 -20.73 -16.87 -37.20
C ASP A 729 -20.01 -15.74 -36.44
N VAL A 730 -19.00 -15.13 -37.06
CA VAL A 730 -18.13 -14.11 -36.46
C VAL A 730 -17.96 -12.90 -37.38
N VAL A 731 -18.24 -11.71 -36.86
CA VAL A 731 -17.98 -10.45 -37.55
C VAL A 731 -16.85 -9.71 -36.85
N ILE A 732 -15.78 -9.40 -37.57
CA ILE A 732 -14.59 -8.74 -37.01
C ILE A 732 -14.58 -7.26 -37.45
N THR A 733 -14.47 -6.33 -36.50
CA THR A 733 -14.42 -4.88 -36.76
C THR A 733 -13.40 -4.19 -35.85
N SER A 734 -13.15 -2.90 -36.08
CA SER A 734 -12.27 -2.08 -35.24
C SER A 734 -13.03 -1.18 -34.26
N PHE A 735 -12.38 -0.75 -33.18
CA PHE A 735 -12.93 0.24 -32.25
C PHE A 735 -13.37 1.55 -32.93
N THR A 736 -12.61 2.01 -33.92
CA THR A 736 -12.94 3.22 -34.70
C THR A 736 -14.20 3.03 -35.53
N LEU A 737 -14.36 1.86 -36.16
CA LEU A 737 -15.53 1.56 -36.97
C LEU A 737 -16.76 1.23 -36.13
N ALA A 738 -16.59 0.64 -34.95
CA ALA A 738 -17.67 0.44 -33.98
C ALA A 738 -18.35 1.77 -33.60
N ARG A 739 -17.57 2.85 -33.53
CA ARG A 739 -18.07 4.22 -33.37
C ARG A 739 -18.74 4.73 -34.65
N SER A 740 -18.05 4.70 -35.80
CA SER A 740 -18.56 5.36 -37.01
C SER A 740 -19.81 4.67 -37.56
N ASP A 741 -19.92 3.35 -37.40
CA ASP A 741 -20.96 2.52 -37.97
C ASP A 741 -21.91 1.97 -36.89
N LEU A 742 -22.01 2.64 -35.74
CA LEU A 742 -22.84 2.21 -34.61
C LEU A 742 -24.27 1.85 -35.05
N LYS A 743 -24.90 2.67 -35.89
CA LYS A 743 -26.27 2.43 -36.39
C LYS A 743 -26.38 1.13 -37.19
N LEU A 744 -25.33 0.76 -37.93
CA LEU A 744 -25.27 -0.47 -38.71
C LEU A 744 -25.14 -1.68 -37.78
N LEU A 745 -24.25 -1.59 -36.79
CA LEU A 745 -24.03 -2.65 -35.80
C LEU A 745 -25.24 -2.87 -34.88
N GLN A 746 -25.96 -1.81 -34.50
CA GLN A 746 -27.21 -1.90 -33.72
C GLN A 746 -28.37 -2.51 -34.52
N SER A 747 -28.25 -2.59 -35.85
CA SER A 747 -29.29 -3.15 -36.69
C SER A 747 -29.32 -4.69 -36.65
N VAL A 748 -28.28 -5.32 -36.11
CA VAL A 748 -28.10 -6.77 -35.98
C VAL A 748 -28.10 -7.13 -34.48
N PRO A 749 -28.87 -8.14 -34.04
CA PRO A 749 -28.75 -8.68 -32.69
C PRO A 749 -27.52 -9.60 -32.61
N TRP A 750 -26.75 -9.48 -31.53
CA TRP A 750 -25.51 -10.22 -31.32
C TRP A 750 -25.66 -11.26 -30.21
N GLN A 751 -25.09 -12.45 -30.39
CA GLN A 751 -25.00 -13.45 -29.30
C GLN A 751 -23.96 -13.02 -28.27
N ARG A 752 -22.81 -12.55 -28.75
CA ARG A 752 -21.67 -12.20 -27.93
C ARG A 752 -20.96 -10.98 -28.50
N ILE A 753 -20.50 -10.10 -27.63
CA ILE A 753 -19.55 -9.04 -27.97
C ILE A 753 -18.23 -9.34 -27.27
N VAL A 754 -17.18 -9.52 -28.06
CA VAL A 754 -15.81 -9.75 -27.57
C VAL A 754 -14.99 -8.50 -27.86
N LEU A 755 -14.41 -7.91 -26.81
CA LEU A 755 -13.46 -6.81 -26.93
C LEU A 755 -12.05 -7.35 -26.76
N ASP A 756 -11.25 -7.32 -27.82
CA ASP A 756 -9.82 -7.59 -27.73
C ASP A 756 -9.06 -6.30 -27.37
N GLU A 757 -8.04 -6.42 -26.52
CA GLU A 757 -7.34 -5.27 -25.93
C GLU A 757 -8.31 -4.25 -25.31
N ALA A 758 -9.10 -4.72 -24.32
CA ALA A 758 -10.17 -3.96 -23.66
C ALA A 758 -9.70 -2.64 -23.00
N GLN A 759 -8.40 -2.41 -22.82
CA GLN A 759 -7.86 -1.10 -22.43
C GLN A 759 -8.24 0.03 -23.41
N ASN A 760 -8.65 -0.28 -24.64
CA ASN A 760 -9.20 0.70 -25.58
C ASN A 760 -10.50 1.36 -25.07
N ILE A 761 -11.21 0.78 -24.10
CA ILE A 761 -12.41 1.37 -23.48
C ILE A 761 -12.16 1.93 -22.07
N LYS A 762 -10.90 2.16 -21.67
CA LYS A 762 -10.54 2.65 -20.33
C LYS A 762 -11.24 3.93 -19.89
N ASN A 763 -11.45 4.86 -20.83
CA ASN A 763 -12.13 6.13 -20.55
C ASN A 763 -13.65 6.01 -20.81
N PRO A 764 -14.51 6.07 -19.78
CA PRO A 764 -15.96 5.96 -19.96
C PRO A 764 -16.58 7.16 -20.68
N LYS A 765 -15.91 8.31 -20.69
CA LYS A 765 -16.38 9.53 -21.37
C LYS A 765 -16.08 9.51 -22.86
N ALA A 766 -15.15 8.66 -23.32
CA ALA A 766 -14.76 8.59 -24.71
C ALA A 766 -15.92 8.16 -25.60
N VAL A 767 -16.03 8.79 -26.78
CA VAL A 767 -17.14 8.53 -27.73
C VAL A 767 -17.16 7.07 -28.19
N GLN A 768 -15.99 6.45 -28.36
CA GLN A 768 -15.88 5.03 -28.73
C GLN A 768 -16.42 4.11 -27.64
N THR A 769 -16.09 4.35 -26.37
CA THR A 769 -16.59 3.60 -25.21
C THR A 769 -18.11 3.70 -25.13
N LYS A 770 -18.65 4.92 -25.26
CA LYS A 770 -20.10 5.15 -25.29
C LYS A 770 -20.80 4.43 -26.45
N ALA A 771 -20.16 4.32 -27.62
CA ALA A 771 -20.71 3.60 -28.75
C ALA A 771 -20.77 2.09 -28.47
N ILE A 772 -19.69 1.51 -27.93
CA ILE A 772 -19.63 0.08 -27.59
C ILE A 772 -20.62 -0.28 -26.48
N LEU A 773 -20.76 0.55 -25.44
CA LEU A 773 -21.71 0.33 -24.35
C LEU A 773 -23.18 0.32 -24.79
N LYS A 774 -23.50 0.92 -25.95
CA LYS A 774 -24.85 0.93 -26.55
C LYS A 774 -25.18 -0.31 -27.39
N LEU A 775 -24.21 -1.20 -27.61
CA LEU A 775 -24.44 -2.45 -28.31
C LEU A 775 -25.04 -3.47 -27.33
N GLU A 776 -26.07 -4.18 -27.78
CA GLU A 776 -26.78 -5.17 -26.98
C GLU A 776 -26.34 -6.58 -27.35
N ALA A 777 -25.99 -7.36 -26.33
CA ALA A 777 -25.68 -8.79 -26.43
C ALA A 777 -25.84 -9.43 -25.04
N PRO A 778 -26.35 -10.68 -24.96
CA PRO A 778 -26.48 -11.40 -23.70
C PRO A 778 -25.10 -11.77 -23.11
N HIS A 779 -24.12 -12.07 -23.96
CA HIS A 779 -22.76 -12.37 -23.52
C HIS A 779 -21.77 -11.28 -23.91
N ARG A 780 -20.91 -10.93 -22.97
CA ARG A 780 -19.87 -9.90 -23.13
C ARG A 780 -18.56 -10.44 -22.57
N LEU A 781 -17.50 -10.30 -23.34
CA LEU A 781 -16.18 -10.79 -22.96
C LEU A 781 -15.15 -9.71 -23.23
N ALA A 782 -14.36 -9.39 -22.21
CA ALA A 782 -13.21 -8.50 -22.33
C ALA A 782 -11.93 -9.33 -22.32
N LEU A 783 -11.06 -9.12 -23.30
CA LEU A 783 -9.72 -9.70 -23.36
C LEU A 783 -8.70 -8.61 -23.10
N THR A 784 -7.76 -8.85 -22.19
CA THR A 784 -6.67 -7.91 -21.91
C THR A 784 -5.44 -8.65 -21.39
N GLY A 785 -4.26 -8.05 -21.48
CA GLY A 785 -3.06 -8.56 -20.80
C GLY A 785 -2.98 -8.12 -19.33
N THR A 786 -3.60 -7.01 -18.99
CA THR A 786 -3.48 -6.35 -17.69
C THR A 786 -4.86 -5.78 -17.29
N PRO A 787 -5.62 -6.44 -16.40
CA PRO A 787 -7.01 -6.08 -16.13
C PRO A 787 -7.17 -4.73 -15.42
N VAL A 788 -6.12 -4.28 -14.73
CA VAL A 788 -6.01 -2.93 -14.15
C VAL A 788 -4.68 -2.37 -14.61
N GLU A 789 -4.72 -1.63 -15.71
CA GLU A 789 -3.52 -1.06 -16.31
C GLU A 789 -3.07 0.17 -15.50
N ASN A 790 -3.98 1.10 -15.18
CA ASN A 790 -3.58 2.44 -14.72
C ASN A 790 -4.47 3.09 -13.63
N ARG A 791 -5.80 2.96 -13.66
CA ARG A 791 -6.70 3.62 -12.68
C ARG A 791 -7.87 2.74 -12.27
N LEU A 792 -8.38 2.90 -11.05
CA LEU A 792 -9.60 2.20 -10.58
C LEU A 792 -10.82 2.50 -11.47
N LEU A 793 -10.84 3.67 -12.12
CA LEU A 793 -11.87 4.04 -13.08
C LEU A 793 -11.83 3.18 -14.37
N ASP A 794 -10.66 2.72 -14.79
CA ASP A 794 -10.53 1.85 -15.97
C ASP A 794 -11.20 0.51 -15.71
N LEU A 795 -11.00 -0.04 -14.50
CA LEU A 795 -11.69 -1.22 -14.01
C LEU A 795 -13.21 -1.01 -14.03
N TRP A 796 -13.70 0.13 -13.53
CA TRP A 796 -15.13 0.45 -13.58
C TRP A 796 -15.65 0.49 -15.02
N SER A 797 -14.92 1.08 -15.97
CA SER A 797 -15.33 1.15 -17.37
C SER A 797 -15.46 -0.23 -18.02
N ILE A 798 -14.49 -1.12 -17.76
CA ILE A 798 -14.52 -2.52 -18.25
C ILE A 798 -15.68 -3.28 -17.60
N PHE A 799 -15.87 -3.16 -16.27
CA PHE A 799 -16.96 -3.83 -15.57
C PHE A 799 -18.33 -3.31 -15.96
N ASN A 800 -18.46 -2.02 -16.26
CA ASN A 800 -19.70 -1.45 -16.79
C ASN A 800 -20.00 -1.94 -18.21
N PHE A 801 -18.98 -2.30 -18.99
CA PHE A 801 -19.19 -3.04 -20.23
C PHE A 801 -19.65 -4.48 -19.95
N LEU A 802 -18.96 -5.23 -19.09
CA LEU A 802 -19.26 -6.63 -18.81
C LEU A 802 -20.64 -6.82 -18.16
N ASN A 803 -20.86 -6.19 -17.01
CA ASN A 803 -22.06 -6.30 -16.20
C ASN A 803 -22.58 -4.89 -15.86
N PRO A 804 -23.31 -4.24 -16.80
CA PRO A 804 -23.81 -2.87 -16.61
C PRO A 804 -24.59 -2.72 -15.30
N GLY A 805 -24.28 -1.67 -14.53
CA GLY A 805 -24.92 -1.40 -13.23
C GLY A 805 -24.33 -2.12 -12.02
N TYR A 806 -23.51 -3.16 -12.20
CA TYR A 806 -22.94 -3.96 -11.10
C TYR A 806 -22.07 -3.17 -10.11
N LEU A 807 -21.31 -2.17 -10.57
CA LEU A 807 -20.50 -1.32 -9.69
C LEU A 807 -21.17 0.06 -9.44
N GLY A 808 -22.47 0.16 -9.70
CA GLY A 808 -23.22 1.41 -9.64
C GLY A 808 -22.81 2.43 -10.72
N LYS A 809 -23.31 3.65 -10.58
CA LYS A 809 -22.97 4.76 -11.50
C LYS A 809 -21.56 5.29 -11.25
N GLU A 810 -20.94 5.90 -12.26
CA GLU A 810 -19.56 6.45 -12.17
C GLU A 810 -19.35 7.27 -10.88
N ASN A 811 -20.23 8.24 -10.61
CA ASN A 811 -20.09 9.11 -9.43
C ASN A 811 -20.17 8.36 -8.09
N GLN A 812 -20.99 7.30 -8.01
CA GLN A 812 -21.12 6.47 -6.80
C GLN A 812 -19.86 5.64 -6.62
N PHE A 813 -19.35 5.02 -7.68
CA PHE A 813 -18.10 4.27 -7.66
C PHE A 813 -16.93 5.15 -7.21
N ARG A 814 -16.83 6.37 -7.74
CA ARG A 814 -15.78 7.32 -7.35
C ARG A 814 -15.83 7.69 -5.86
N ARG A 815 -17.04 7.91 -5.33
CA ARG A 815 -17.26 8.27 -3.93
C ARG A 815 -16.97 7.09 -2.99
N ASN A 816 -17.39 5.88 -3.36
CA ASN A 816 -17.36 4.72 -2.49
C ASN A 816 -16.05 3.94 -2.53
N PHE A 817 -15.31 4.01 -3.66
CA PHE A 817 -14.07 3.25 -3.86
C PHE A 817 -12.90 4.13 -4.29
N GLU A 818 -12.99 4.86 -5.42
CA GLU A 818 -11.84 5.60 -5.99
C GLU A 818 -11.21 6.57 -4.97
N ARG A 819 -12.01 7.47 -4.38
CA ARG A 819 -11.51 8.49 -3.44
C ARG A 819 -11.02 7.87 -2.11
N PRO A 820 -11.77 6.98 -1.43
CA PRO A 820 -11.30 6.27 -0.24
C PRO A 820 -9.94 5.59 -0.42
N ILE A 821 -9.79 4.84 -1.51
CA ILE A 821 -8.60 4.02 -1.76
C ILE A 821 -7.40 4.90 -2.14
N GLN A 822 -7.56 5.82 -3.09
CA GLN A 822 -6.44 6.60 -3.62
C GLN A 822 -6.03 7.77 -2.73
N ARG A 823 -6.98 8.42 -2.04
CA ARG A 823 -6.69 9.64 -1.25
C ARG A 823 -6.43 9.35 0.22
N TYR A 824 -7.10 8.35 0.79
CA TYR A 824 -7.05 8.08 2.23
C TYR A 824 -6.43 6.72 2.57
N GLY A 825 -6.00 5.94 1.56
CA GLY A 825 -5.34 4.65 1.77
C GLY A 825 -6.24 3.61 2.42
N ASP A 826 -7.56 3.66 2.20
CA ASP A 826 -8.53 2.77 2.86
C ASP A 826 -8.41 1.33 2.36
N VAL A 827 -7.73 0.51 3.16
CA VAL A 827 -7.49 -0.92 2.88
C VAL A 827 -8.77 -1.74 2.91
N ALA A 828 -9.76 -1.36 3.73
CA ALA A 828 -11.02 -2.09 3.82
C ALA A 828 -11.82 -1.94 2.52
N LYS A 829 -11.93 -0.71 1.99
CA LYS A 829 -12.56 -0.45 0.69
C LYS A 829 -11.82 -1.10 -0.48
N ALA A 830 -10.49 -1.14 -0.43
CA ALA A 830 -9.70 -1.84 -1.45
C ALA A 830 -9.96 -3.35 -1.46
N THR A 831 -10.02 -3.96 -0.28
CA THR A 831 -10.29 -5.40 -0.11
C THR A 831 -11.71 -5.74 -0.57
N MET A 832 -12.68 -4.92 -0.19
CA MET A 832 -14.07 -5.03 -0.60
C MET A 832 -14.22 -4.96 -2.13
N LEU A 833 -13.59 -3.96 -2.78
CA LEU A 833 -13.62 -3.85 -4.25
C LEU A 833 -13.00 -5.08 -4.91
N LYS A 834 -11.89 -5.60 -4.37
CA LYS A 834 -11.24 -6.80 -4.88
C LYS A 834 -12.19 -8.00 -4.83
N GLN A 835 -12.86 -8.24 -3.71
CA GLN A 835 -13.83 -9.33 -3.55
C GLN A 835 -14.99 -9.22 -4.55
N LEU A 836 -15.45 -8.01 -4.87
CA LEU A 836 -16.52 -7.78 -5.84
C LEU A 836 -16.10 -8.12 -7.28
N VAL A 837 -14.85 -7.85 -7.67
CA VAL A 837 -14.42 -7.98 -9.08
C VAL A 837 -13.71 -9.30 -9.37
N GLU A 838 -13.07 -9.90 -8.37
CA GLU A 838 -12.25 -11.10 -8.51
C GLU A 838 -12.98 -12.29 -9.18
N PRO A 839 -14.25 -12.61 -8.87
CA PRO A 839 -14.96 -13.73 -9.52
C PRO A 839 -15.06 -13.60 -11.04
N PHE A 840 -15.06 -12.37 -11.55
CA PHE A 840 -15.26 -12.06 -12.97
C PHE A 840 -13.95 -11.87 -13.74
N ILE A 841 -12.78 -11.99 -13.10
CA ILE A 841 -11.47 -11.82 -13.76
C ILE A 841 -10.69 -13.13 -13.71
N LEU A 842 -10.43 -13.75 -14.85
CA LEU A 842 -9.48 -14.86 -14.94
C LEU A 842 -8.12 -14.34 -15.42
N ARG A 843 -7.12 -14.33 -14.53
CA ARG A 843 -5.76 -13.89 -14.83
C ARG A 843 -4.75 -14.98 -14.51
N ARG A 844 -3.84 -15.22 -15.44
CA ARG A 844 -2.76 -16.22 -15.37
C ARG A 844 -1.50 -15.63 -15.96
N VAL A 845 -0.36 -15.90 -15.32
CA VAL A 845 0.94 -15.33 -15.71
C VAL A 845 1.86 -16.39 -16.29
N LYS A 846 2.77 -16.00 -17.20
CA LYS A 846 3.70 -16.95 -17.83
C LYS A 846 4.75 -17.52 -16.87
N THR A 847 5.08 -16.76 -15.83
CA THR A 847 6.05 -17.15 -14.78
C THR A 847 5.49 -18.23 -13.85
N ASP A 848 4.19 -18.52 -13.92
CA ASP A 848 3.59 -19.57 -13.12
C ASP A 848 3.91 -20.95 -13.73
N ALA A 849 4.84 -21.66 -13.09
CA ALA A 849 5.26 -23.00 -13.47
C ALA A 849 4.12 -24.04 -13.42
N SER A 850 2.99 -23.74 -12.75
CA SER A 850 1.80 -24.60 -12.79
C SER A 850 0.99 -24.46 -14.09
N ILE A 851 1.25 -23.41 -14.89
CA ILE A 851 0.52 -23.07 -16.11
C ILE A 851 1.32 -23.43 -17.37
N ILE A 852 2.62 -23.08 -17.40
CA ILE A 852 3.49 -23.38 -18.54
C ILE A 852 4.74 -24.12 -18.05
N LYS A 853 4.90 -25.37 -18.50
CA LYS A 853 6.12 -26.17 -18.27
C LYS A 853 7.11 -26.12 -19.44
N ASP A 854 6.63 -25.72 -20.62
CA ASP A 854 7.35 -25.90 -21.90
C ASP A 854 7.88 -24.58 -22.51
N LEU A 855 7.64 -23.41 -21.89
CA LEU A 855 8.28 -22.18 -22.38
C LEU A 855 9.74 -22.20 -21.90
N PRO A 856 10.71 -21.93 -22.77
CA PRO A 856 12.11 -21.77 -22.37
C PRO A 856 12.26 -20.51 -21.50
N ASP A 857 13.43 -20.32 -20.90
CA ASP A 857 13.66 -19.15 -20.04
C ASP A 857 13.62 -17.83 -20.82
N LYS A 858 13.18 -16.77 -20.13
CA LYS A 858 13.32 -15.39 -20.58
C LYS A 858 14.37 -14.71 -19.72
N VAL A 859 15.45 -14.24 -20.36
CA VAL A 859 16.53 -13.52 -19.68
C VAL A 859 16.46 -12.06 -20.09
N GLU A 860 16.15 -11.18 -19.13
CA GLU A 860 16.14 -9.73 -19.36
C GLU A 860 17.46 -9.11 -18.86
N GLN A 861 18.13 -8.39 -19.74
CA GLN A 861 19.41 -7.72 -19.47
C GLN A 861 19.30 -6.25 -19.84
N LYS A 862 19.84 -5.39 -18.97
CA LYS A 862 19.99 -3.96 -19.22
C LYS A 862 21.35 -3.72 -19.85
N VAL A 863 21.37 -3.01 -20.97
CA VAL A 863 22.58 -2.64 -21.69
C VAL A 863 22.79 -1.16 -21.48
N TYR A 864 23.69 -0.83 -20.57
CA TYR A 864 24.04 0.55 -20.27
C TYR A 864 25.04 1.07 -21.31
N CYS A 865 24.70 2.19 -21.95
CA CYS A 865 25.51 2.84 -22.96
C CYS A 865 25.88 4.25 -22.47
N HIS A 866 27.14 4.64 -22.60
CA HIS A 866 27.57 6.02 -22.29
C HIS A 866 27.22 6.95 -23.46
N LEU A 867 27.06 8.25 -23.20
CA LEU A 867 26.95 9.23 -24.27
C LEU A 867 28.33 9.53 -24.88
N THR A 868 28.38 9.81 -26.18
CA THR A 868 29.56 10.42 -26.82
C THR A 868 29.73 11.87 -26.34
N LYS A 869 30.94 12.43 -26.51
CA LYS A 869 31.21 13.87 -26.24
C LYS A 869 30.27 14.81 -26.99
N GLU A 870 29.94 14.47 -28.24
CA GLU A 870 28.96 15.19 -29.05
C GLU A 870 27.56 15.12 -28.41
N GLN A 871 27.08 13.91 -28.07
CA GLN A 871 25.77 13.71 -27.45
C GLN A 871 25.67 14.44 -26.10
N ALA A 872 26.68 14.33 -25.24
CA ALA A 872 26.73 14.99 -23.94
C ALA A 872 26.65 16.51 -24.08
N SER A 873 27.40 17.08 -25.03
CA SER A 873 27.39 18.52 -25.30
C SER A 873 26.02 19.00 -25.79
N LEU A 874 25.42 18.30 -26.74
CA LEU A 874 24.06 18.60 -27.23
C LEU A 874 23.02 18.48 -26.11
N TYR A 875 23.14 17.44 -25.30
CA TYR A 875 22.23 17.17 -24.19
C TYR A 875 22.29 18.30 -23.15
N GLU A 876 23.48 18.74 -22.73
CA GLU A 876 23.63 19.86 -21.78
C GLU A 876 23.05 21.17 -22.31
N VAL A 877 23.26 21.47 -23.59
CA VAL A 877 22.73 22.70 -24.22
C VAL A 877 21.20 22.67 -24.20
N VAL A 878 20.60 21.54 -24.53
CA VAL A 878 19.14 21.39 -24.54
C VAL A 878 18.58 21.47 -23.12
N VAL A 879 19.21 20.83 -22.12
CA VAL A 879 18.77 20.94 -20.72
C VAL A 879 18.77 22.39 -20.24
N LYS A 880 19.84 23.16 -20.51
CA LYS A 880 19.91 24.58 -20.12
C LYS A 880 18.83 25.44 -20.77
N ASP A 881 18.53 25.21 -22.06
CA ASP A 881 17.43 25.90 -22.76
C ASP A 881 16.06 25.59 -22.14
N ILE A 882 15.85 24.33 -21.74
CA ILE A 882 14.60 23.89 -21.11
C ILE A 882 14.45 24.50 -19.72
N GLU A 883 15.51 24.53 -18.91
CA GLU A 883 15.53 25.13 -17.57
C GLU A 883 15.10 26.60 -17.60
N GLY A 884 15.65 27.39 -18.53
CA GLY A 884 15.27 28.81 -18.67
C GLY A 884 13.81 29.03 -19.07
N LYS A 885 13.22 28.10 -19.84
CA LYS A 885 11.81 28.19 -20.29
C LYS A 885 10.82 27.68 -19.24
N LEU A 886 11.22 26.71 -18.41
CA LEU A 886 10.37 26.14 -17.37
C LEU A 886 10.01 27.13 -16.27
N ASP A 887 10.90 28.07 -15.96
CA ASP A 887 10.66 29.07 -14.90
C ASP A 887 9.60 30.11 -15.30
N THR A 888 9.27 30.22 -16.59
CA THR A 888 8.35 31.24 -17.13
C THR A 888 7.01 30.69 -17.64
N THR A 889 6.85 29.36 -17.76
CA THR A 889 5.66 28.73 -18.36
C THR A 889 4.79 28.01 -17.34
N GLN A 890 3.45 28.18 -17.44
CA GLN A 890 2.48 27.51 -16.56
C GLN A 890 1.36 26.81 -17.34
N GLY A 891 0.61 25.95 -16.65
CA GLY A 891 -0.60 25.32 -17.20
C GLY A 891 -0.32 24.35 -18.37
N MET A 892 -1.14 24.43 -19.43
CA MET A 892 -1.07 23.52 -20.58
C MET A 892 0.21 23.70 -21.40
N GLU A 893 0.73 24.92 -21.47
CA GLU A 893 1.98 25.25 -22.16
C GLU A 893 3.18 24.57 -21.49
N ARG A 894 3.24 24.57 -20.16
CA ARG A 894 4.25 23.82 -19.38
C ARG A 894 4.23 22.32 -19.70
N ARG A 895 3.04 21.72 -19.77
CA ARG A 895 2.90 20.28 -20.11
C ARG A 895 3.39 19.98 -21.52
N GLY A 896 3.07 20.86 -22.47
CA GLY A 896 3.57 20.76 -23.85
C GLY A 896 5.09 20.87 -23.92
N LEU A 897 5.67 21.84 -23.19
CA LEU A 897 7.11 22.03 -23.09
C LEU A 897 7.80 20.78 -22.53
N ILE A 898 7.33 20.24 -21.40
CA ILE A 898 7.86 19.03 -20.76
C ILE A 898 7.89 17.84 -21.75
N LEU A 899 6.77 17.56 -22.42
CA LEU A 899 6.68 16.43 -23.36
C LEU A 899 7.58 16.63 -24.59
N GLY A 900 7.65 17.85 -25.12
CA GLY A 900 8.54 18.20 -26.23
C GLY A 900 10.02 18.06 -25.85
N SER A 901 10.38 18.49 -24.63
CA SER A 901 11.72 18.39 -24.07
C SER A 901 12.18 16.95 -23.89
N LEU A 902 11.35 16.09 -23.30
CA LEU A 902 11.65 14.66 -23.14
C LEU A 902 11.90 13.99 -24.49
N THR A 903 11.13 14.37 -25.51
CA THR A 903 11.29 13.85 -26.87
C THR A 903 12.66 14.23 -27.44
N LYS A 904 13.06 15.50 -27.35
CA LYS A 904 14.37 15.98 -27.83
C LYS A 904 15.54 15.27 -27.16
N LEU A 905 15.49 15.16 -25.83
CA LEU A 905 16.56 14.52 -25.06
C LEU A 905 16.70 13.02 -25.43
N LYS A 906 15.57 12.32 -25.64
CA LYS A 906 15.58 10.94 -26.14
C LYS A 906 16.18 10.82 -27.55
N GLN A 907 15.90 11.77 -28.44
CA GLN A 907 16.51 11.79 -29.78
C GLN A 907 18.04 11.90 -29.69
N ILE A 908 18.55 12.76 -28.80
CA ILE A 908 19.99 12.90 -28.56
C ILE A 908 20.59 11.59 -28.02
N CYS A 909 19.92 10.94 -27.06
CA CYS A 909 20.37 9.67 -26.48
C CYS A 909 20.46 8.54 -27.52
N ASN A 910 19.57 8.56 -28.52
CA ASN A 910 19.56 7.60 -29.61
C ASN A 910 20.69 7.85 -30.62
N HIS A 911 20.72 9.05 -31.21
CA HIS A 911 21.75 9.44 -32.17
C HIS A 911 21.71 10.96 -32.44
N PRO A 912 22.85 11.70 -32.47
CA PRO A 912 22.89 13.14 -32.76
C PRO A 912 22.15 13.57 -34.03
N ALA A 913 22.34 12.83 -35.13
CA ALA A 913 21.66 13.09 -36.40
C ALA A 913 20.12 13.09 -36.29
N GLN A 914 19.53 12.34 -35.33
CA GLN A 914 18.09 12.34 -35.11
C GLN A 914 17.59 13.68 -34.56
N PHE A 915 18.40 14.34 -33.71
CA PHE A 915 18.05 15.63 -33.12
C PHE A 915 18.41 16.81 -34.05
N LEU A 916 19.57 16.75 -34.71
CA LEU A 916 20.10 17.85 -35.53
C LEU A 916 19.36 18.03 -36.87
N HIS A 917 18.87 16.94 -37.47
CA HIS A 917 18.23 16.96 -38.79
C HIS A 917 19.06 17.67 -39.88
N ASP A 918 20.38 17.63 -39.77
CA ASP A 918 21.34 18.37 -40.59
C ASP A 918 21.91 17.55 -41.77
N GLY A 919 21.43 16.31 -41.95
CA GLY A 919 21.93 15.39 -42.96
C GLY A 919 23.29 14.76 -42.62
N SER A 920 23.73 14.90 -41.36
CA SER A 920 24.97 14.28 -40.89
C SER A 920 24.85 12.75 -40.81
N ASP A 921 26.01 12.07 -40.88
CA ASP A 921 26.08 10.62 -41.00
C ASP A 921 25.52 9.87 -39.77
N PHE A 922 24.83 8.75 -40.02
CA PHE A 922 24.30 7.83 -39.01
C PHE A 922 25.30 6.70 -38.76
N SER A 923 26.31 6.98 -37.94
CA SER A 923 27.46 6.10 -37.72
C SER A 923 27.72 5.77 -36.27
N VAL A 924 28.31 4.60 -36.04
CA VAL A 924 28.62 4.06 -34.70
C VAL A 924 29.49 5.01 -33.87
N ALA A 925 30.41 5.74 -34.52
CA ALA A 925 31.30 6.69 -33.85
C ALA A 925 30.58 7.87 -33.18
N ARG A 926 29.33 8.16 -33.57
CA ARG A 926 28.53 9.27 -33.04
C ARG A 926 27.50 8.85 -32.00
N SER A 927 27.27 7.55 -31.83
CA SER A 927 26.35 7.00 -30.83
C SER A 927 26.82 5.63 -30.34
N HIS A 928 27.22 5.56 -29.06
CA HIS A 928 27.59 4.28 -28.45
C HIS A 928 26.42 3.30 -28.32
N LYS A 929 25.16 3.78 -28.35
CA LYS A 929 24.00 2.87 -28.46
C LYS A 929 23.99 2.14 -29.79
N LEU A 930 24.26 2.86 -30.89
CA LEU A 930 24.32 2.28 -32.22
C LEU A 930 25.52 1.34 -32.34
N GLU A 931 26.68 1.73 -31.82
CA GLU A 931 27.87 0.88 -31.72
C GLU A 931 27.55 -0.43 -31.00
N ARG A 932 27.01 -0.35 -29.79
CA ARG A 932 26.70 -1.55 -28.99
C ARG A 932 25.64 -2.43 -29.65
N LEU A 933 24.63 -1.83 -30.29
CA LEU A 933 23.63 -2.57 -31.05
C LEU A 933 24.27 -3.31 -32.24
N ALA A 934 25.21 -2.67 -32.95
CA ALA A 934 25.89 -3.28 -34.08
C ALA A 934 26.76 -4.47 -33.66
N GLU A 935 27.51 -4.34 -32.56
CA GLU A 935 28.29 -5.43 -31.95
C GLU A 935 27.41 -6.64 -31.60
N MET A 936 26.36 -6.41 -30.82
CA MET A 936 25.48 -7.49 -30.37
C MET A 936 24.68 -8.10 -31.53
N THR A 937 24.32 -7.30 -32.55
CA THR A 937 23.67 -7.81 -33.77
C THR A 937 24.63 -8.70 -34.56
N ALA A 938 25.90 -8.32 -34.66
CA ALA A 938 26.91 -9.11 -35.35
C ALA A 938 27.11 -10.48 -34.69
N GLU A 939 27.18 -10.52 -33.35
CA GLU A 939 27.25 -11.77 -32.58
C GLU A 939 26.05 -12.68 -32.88
N VAL A 940 24.82 -12.17 -32.74
CA VAL A 940 23.59 -12.96 -32.93
C VAL A 940 23.46 -13.49 -34.36
N ILE A 941 23.77 -12.67 -35.36
CA ILE A 941 23.72 -13.10 -36.77
C ILE A 941 24.81 -14.15 -37.07
N SER A 942 26.00 -14.03 -36.45
CA SER A 942 27.09 -15.00 -36.61
C SER A 942 26.75 -16.38 -36.03
N GLU A 943 25.91 -16.43 -35.00
CA GLU A 943 25.35 -17.65 -34.41
C GLU A 943 24.20 -18.25 -35.24
N GLY A 944 23.82 -17.61 -36.34
CA GLY A 944 22.72 -18.04 -37.20
C GLY A 944 21.34 -17.77 -36.59
N GLU A 945 21.26 -16.85 -35.63
CA GLU A 945 20.04 -16.55 -34.89
C GLU A 945 19.34 -15.30 -35.44
N SER A 946 18.06 -15.14 -35.13
CA SER A 946 17.25 -14.02 -35.63
C SER A 946 16.83 -13.12 -34.48
N LEU A 947 16.73 -11.83 -34.76
CA LEU A 947 16.50 -10.82 -33.73
C LEU A 947 15.44 -9.79 -34.09
N LEU A 948 14.84 -9.21 -33.05
CA LEU A 948 13.90 -8.09 -33.16
C LEU A 948 14.53 -6.82 -32.60
N ILE A 949 14.36 -5.68 -33.27
CA ILE A 949 14.77 -4.35 -32.78
C ILE A 949 13.54 -3.47 -32.67
N PHE A 950 13.24 -2.99 -31.47
CA PHE A 950 12.13 -2.08 -31.18
C PHE A 950 12.64 -0.66 -30.95
N THR A 951 11.96 0.31 -31.57
CA THR A 951 12.17 1.74 -31.36
C THR A 951 10.86 2.52 -31.32
N GLN A 952 10.76 3.58 -30.52
CA GLN A 952 9.59 4.48 -30.53
C GLN A 952 9.57 5.40 -31.76
N PHE A 953 10.72 5.65 -32.39
CA PHE A 953 10.87 6.66 -33.44
C PHE A 953 10.97 6.03 -34.83
N ARG A 954 10.19 6.57 -35.76
CA ARG A 954 10.23 6.12 -37.15
C ARG A 954 11.56 6.46 -37.82
N GLU A 955 12.08 7.67 -37.60
CA GLU A 955 13.32 8.11 -38.25
C GLU A 955 14.51 7.20 -37.90
N ILE A 956 14.58 6.75 -36.64
CA ILE A 956 15.60 5.80 -36.19
C ILE A 956 15.42 4.44 -36.84
N GLY A 957 14.19 3.94 -36.94
CA GLY A 957 13.96 2.65 -37.60
C GLY A 957 14.31 2.67 -39.09
N ASP A 958 14.02 3.78 -39.78
CA ASP A 958 14.46 3.99 -41.17
C ASP A 958 16.00 4.02 -41.26
N ALA A 959 16.69 4.74 -40.35
CA ALA A 959 18.15 4.82 -40.31
C ALA A 959 18.83 3.48 -39.93
N LEU A 960 18.25 2.73 -38.99
CA LEU A 960 18.73 1.40 -38.60
C LEU A 960 18.57 0.39 -39.73
N GLU A 961 17.45 0.40 -40.47
CA GLU A 961 17.28 -0.47 -41.64
C GLU A 961 18.35 -0.18 -42.68
N GLN A 962 18.58 1.10 -42.96
CA GLN A 962 19.60 1.52 -43.92
C GLN A 962 20.99 1.09 -43.48
N TYR A 963 21.39 1.37 -42.23
CA TYR A 963 22.70 1.05 -41.68
C TYR A 963 22.95 -0.47 -41.68
N LEU A 964 22.03 -1.27 -41.12
CA LEU A 964 22.21 -2.72 -41.01
C LEU A 964 22.19 -3.42 -42.37
N ARG A 965 21.44 -2.89 -43.35
CA ARG A 965 21.36 -3.46 -44.69
C ARG A 965 22.51 -3.04 -45.60
N GLN A 966 22.88 -1.77 -45.59
CA GLN A 966 23.88 -1.21 -46.51
C GLN A 966 25.30 -1.37 -45.97
N THR A 967 25.50 -1.13 -44.67
CA THR A 967 26.82 -1.15 -44.03
C THR A 967 27.16 -2.54 -43.48
N CYS A 968 26.22 -3.19 -42.80
CA CYS A 968 26.45 -4.51 -42.20
C CYS A 968 26.03 -5.68 -43.10
N HIS A 969 25.36 -5.40 -44.23
CA HIS A 969 24.91 -6.40 -45.22
C HIS A 969 23.99 -7.50 -44.66
N TYR A 970 23.19 -7.20 -43.64
CA TYR A 970 22.22 -8.14 -43.07
C TYR A 970 20.89 -8.13 -43.83
N ASN A 971 20.19 -9.27 -43.78
CA ASN A 971 18.81 -9.34 -44.25
C ASN A 971 17.89 -8.65 -43.23
N THR A 972 17.25 -7.55 -43.63
CA THR A 972 16.45 -6.71 -42.75
C THR A 972 14.98 -6.65 -43.18
N HIS A 973 14.09 -6.54 -42.19
CA HIS A 973 12.68 -6.21 -42.38
C HIS A 973 12.33 -5.01 -41.49
N TRP A 974 11.51 -4.08 -41.98
CA TRP A 974 11.10 -2.90 -41.22
C TRP A 974 9.58 -2.73 -41.22
N LEU A 975 8.97 -2.77 -40.04
CA LEU A 975 7.53 -2.62 -39.85
C LEU A 975 7.18 -1.38 -39.02
N HIS A 976 6.40 -0.48 -39.62
CA HIS A 976 5.91 0.73 -38.97
C HIS A 976 4.41 0.94 -39.24
N GLY A 977 3.78 1.92 -38.57
CA GLY A 977 2.34 2.15 -38.65
C GLY A 977 1.80 2.51 -40.03
N GLY A 978 2.67 2.99 -40.93
CA GLY A 978 2.35 3.35 -42.32
C GLY A 978 2.47 2.19 -43.32
N THR A 979 2.98 1.03 -42.89
CA THR A 979 3.14 -0.13 -43.78
C THR A 979 1.77 -0.72 -44.15
N ALA A 980 1.52 -0.90 -45.45
CA ALA A 980 0.28 -1.50 -45.96
C ALA A 980 0.09 -2.94 -45.44
N ALA A 981 -1.17 -3.32 -45.15
CA ALA A 981 -1.48 -4.62 -44.54
C ALA A 981 -0.91 -5.82 -45.33
N LYS A 982 -1.05 -5.82 -46.66
CA LYS A 982 -0.53 -6.88 -47.53
C LYS A 982 1.00 -7.01 -47.46
N GLN A 983 1.71 -5.88 -47.35
CA GLN A 983 3.17 -5.86 -47.22
C GLN A 983 3.60 -6.33 -45.83
N ARG A 984 2.88 -5.92 -44.78
CA ARG A 984 3.08 -6.39 -43.40
C ARG A 984 2.98 -7.91 -43.32
N ASP A 985 1.90 -8.50 -43.83
CA ASP A 985 1.71 -9.96 -43.78
C ASP A 985 2.81 -10.70 -44.54
N ARG A 986 3.27 -10.15 -45.69
CA ARG A 986 4.38 -10.72 -46.46
C ARG A 986 5.70 -10.71 -45.67
N MET A 987 6.05 -9.60 -45.01
CA MET A 987 7.28 -9.52 -44.21
C MET A 987 7.25 -10.47 -43.02
N ILE A 988 6.11 -10.57 -42.33
CA ILE A 988 5.95 -11.50 -41.21
C ILE A 988 6.10 -12.95 -41.67
N ALA A 989 5.48 -13.32 -42.79
CA ALA A 989 5.57 -14.67 -43.35
C ALA A 989 7.01 -15.01 -43.78
N GLN A 990 7.69 -14.08 -44.46
CA GLN A 990 9.09 -14.26 -44.88
C GLN A 990 10.04 -14.38 -43.68
N PHE A 991 9.87 -13.56 -42.66
CA PHE A 991 10.70 -13.64 -41.46
C PHE A 991 10.54 -14.99 -40.76
N GLN A 992 9.29 -15.41 -40.52
CA GLN A 992 8.95 -16.64 -39.78
C GLN A 992 9.25 -17.95 -40.54
N ASP A 993 9.50 -17.89 -41.85
CA ASP A 993 9.84 -19.06 -42.66
C ASP A 993 11.16 -19.70 -42.15
N PRO A 994 11.17 -21.00 -41.78
CA PRO A 994 12.38 -21.71 -41.38
C PRO A 994 13.48 -21.71 -42.44
N ALA A 995 13.15 -21.56 -43.73
CA ALA A 995 14.11 -21.51 -44.82
C ALA A 995 14.80 -20.15 -44.96
N THR A 996 14.24 -19.08 -44.38
CA THR A 996 14.87 -17.75 -44.41
C THR A 996 16.11 -17.74 -43.49
N PRO A 997 17.26 -17.25 -43.95
CA PRO A 997 18.47 -17.15 -43.11
C PRO A 997 18.28 -16.20 -41.91
N ALA A 998 19.28 -16.18 -41.02
CA ALA A 998 19.36 -15.24 -39.92
C ALA A 998 19.07 -13.81 -40.40
N SER A 999 18.13 -13.14 -39.74
CA SER A 999 17.63 -11.84 -40.19
C SER A 999 17.25 -10.95 -39.02
N VAL A 1000 17.26 -9.65 -39.30
CA VAL A 1000 16.92 -8.59 -38.35
C VAL A 1000 15.54 -8.04 -38.69
N PHE A 1001 14.61 -8.10 -37.75
CA PHE A 1001 13.30 -7.48 -37.90
C PHE A 1001 13.19 -6.26 -37.00
N ILE A 1002 13.15 -5.08 -37.60
CA ILE A 1002 12.98 -3.80 -36.93
C ILE A 1002 11.47 -3.49 -36.86
N LEU A 1003 10.99 -3.04 -35.70
CA LEU A 1003 9.58 -2.73 -35.46
C LEU A 1003 9.43 -1.42 -34.67
N SER A 1004 8.50 -0.56 -35.07
CA SER A 1004 8.13 0.55 -34.19
C SER A 1004 7.29 0.06 -33.01
N LEU A 1005 7.48 0.57 -31.79
CA LEU A 1005 6.77 0.09 -30.59
C LEU A 1005 5.23 0.09 -30.76
N LYS A 1006 4.68 1.11 -31.42
CA LYS A 1006 3.23 1.20 -31.72
C LYS A 1006 2.77 0.20 -32.79
N ALA A 1007 3.61 -0.15 -33.75
CA ALA A 1007 3.28 -1.11 -34.81
C ALA A 1007 3.59 -2.57 -34.40
N GLY A 1008 4.53 -2.77 -33.47
CA GLY A 1008 4.89 -4.05 -32.86
C GLY A 1008 4.05 -4.42 -31.64
N GLY A 1009 3.42 -3.44 -30.97
CA GLY A 1009 2.52 -3.62 -29.82
C GLY A 1009 1.20 -4.33 -30.13
N VAL A 1010 1.04 -4.94 -31.31
CA VAL A 1010 -0.25 -5.42 -31.78
C VAL A 1010 -0.16 -6.84 -32.34
N GLY A 1011 -0.79 -7.77 -31.63
CA GLY A 1011 -1.20 -9.13 -32.04
C GLY A 1011 -0.22 -10.11 -32.69
N ILE A 1012 0.93 -9.68 -33.23
CA ILE A 1012 1.79 -10.51 -34.08
C ILE A 1012 2.57 -11.56 -33.29
N THR A 1013 2.97 -12.63 -33.97
CA THR A 1013 3.76 -13.75 -33.43
C THR A 1013 5.06 -13.83 -34.23
N LEU A 1014 6.20 -13.68 -33.55
CA LEU A 1014 7.56 -13.61 -34.14
C LEU A 1014 8.51 -14.58 -33.43
N THR A 1015 8.06 -15.80 -33.20
CA THR A 1015 8.75 -16.86 -32.43
C THR A 1015 10.07 -17.34 -33.02
N LYS A 1016 10.39 -17.04 -34.28
CA LYS A 1016 11.71 -17.32 -34.85
C LYS A 1016 12.81 -16.49 -34.19
N ALA A 1017 12.49 -15.28 -33.73
CA ALA A 1017 13.45 -14.46 -33.02
C ALA A 1017 13.61 -14.95 -31.58
N ASN A 1018 14.86 -15.05 -31.13
CA ASN A 1018 15.20 -15.36 -29.74
C ASN A 1018 16.02 -14.25 -29.08
N HIS A 1019 16.39 -13.20 -29.82
CA HIS A 1019 16.94 -11.96 -29.27
C HIS A 1019 15.98 -10.79 -29.53
N VAL A 1020 15.74 -9.98 -28.51
CA VAL A 1020 14.88 -8.78 -28.58
C VAL A 1020 15.65 -7.59 -28.05
N PHE A 1021 15.83 -6.56 -28.86
CA PHE A 1021 16.51 -5.32 -28.52
C PHE A 1021 15.48 -4.20 -28.40
N HIS A 1022 15.44 -3.52 -27.26
CA HIS A 1022 14.73 -2.23 -27.11
C HIS A 1022 15.77 -1.13 -27.19
N PHE A 1023 15.82 -0.43 -28.32
CA PHE A 1023 16.86 0.56 -28.62
C PHE A 1023 16.70 1.85 -27.79
N ASP A 1024 15.46 2.21 -27.48
CA ASP A 1024 15.13 3.36 -26.64
C ASP A 1024 14.20 2.96 -25.50
N ARG A 1025 14.41 3.59 -24.33
CA ARG A 1025 13.68 3.25 -23.10
C ARG A 1025 12.29 3.90 -23.13
N TRP A 1026 11.25 3.08 -23.04
CA TRP A 1026 9.87 3.55 -22.93
C TRP A 1026 9.47 3.69 -21.46
N TRP A 1027 8.73 4.73 -21.11
CA TRP A 1027 8.37 5.04 -19.72
C TRP A 1027 7.29 4.10 -19.15
N ASN A 1028 6.54 3.39 -20.00
CA ASN A 1028 5.53 2.42 -19.58
C ASN A 1028 6.03 0.98 -19.79
N PRO A 1029 6.42 0.25 -18.73
CA PRO A 1029 6.98 -1.10 -18.87
C PRO A 1029 6.03 -2.08 -19.56
N ALA A 1030 4.70 -1.90 -19.41
CA ALA A 1030 3.73 -2.81 -20.01
C ALA A 1030 3.78 -2.81 -21.55
N VAL A 1031 4.15 -1.68 -22.17
CA VAL A 1031 4.27 -1.57 -23.64
C VAL A 1031 5.51 -2.32 -24.13
N GLU A 1032 6.63 -2.21 -23.40
CA GLU A 1032 7.85 -2.97 -23.71
C GLU A 1032 7.68 -4.47 -23.47
N ASP A 1033 7.03 -4.85 -22.37
CA ASP A 1033 6.73 -6.24 -22.05
C ASP A 1033 5.82 -6.84 -23.13
N GLN A 1034 4.80 -6.10 -23.59
CA GLN A 1034 3.94 -6.48 -24.72
C GLN A 1034 4.71 -6.64 -26.05
N ALA A 1035 5.75 -5.82 -26.29
CA ALA A 1035 6.60 -5.93 -27.47
C ALA A 1035 7.56 -7.12 -27.37
N THR A 1036 8.12 -7.37 -26.18
CA THR A 1036 8.98 -8.52 -25.87
C THR A 1036 8.23 -9.85 -26.02
N ASP A 1037 6.98 -9.88 -25.58
CA ASP A 1037 6.07 -11.03 -25.66
C ASP A 1037 5.74 -11.45 -27.11
N ARG A 1038 6.19 -10.72 -28.13
CA ARG A 1038 6.09 -11.11 -29.54
C ARG A 1038 7.04 -12.24 -29.91
N ALA A 1039 8.23 -12.25 -29.31
CA ALA A 1039 9.22 -13.32 -29.41
C ALA A 1039 9.02 -14.38 -28.32
N PHE A 1040 8.70 -13.95 -27.09
CA PHE A 1040 8.44 -14.83 -25.95
C PHE A 1040 6.99 -15.33 -25.93
N ARG A 1041 6.62 -16.12 -26.95
CA ARG A 1041 5.26 -16.63 -27.14
C ARG A 1041 5.26 -18.14 -27.31
N ILE A 1042 4.11 -18.77 -27.05
CA ILE A 1042 3.90 -20.19 -27.32
C ILE A 1042 4.34 -20.55 -28.74
N GLY A 1043 5.19 -21.57 -28.87
CA GLY A 1043 5.86 -21.95 -30.11
C GLY A 1043 7.35 -21.58 -30.14
N GLN A 1044 7.79 -20.74 -29.20
CA GLN A 1044 9.20 -20.50 -28.94
C GLN A 1044 9.87 -21.76 -28.38
N LYS A 1045 11.01 -22.13 -28.96
CA LYS A 1045 11.81 -23.30 -28.56
C LYS A 1045 13.17 -22.94 -27.98
N LYS A 1046 13.61 -21.69 -28.15
CA LYS A 1046 14.89 -21.18 -27.66
C LYS A 1046 14.67 -20.17 -26.53
N THR A 1047 15.61 -20.11 -25.59
CA THR A 1047 15.67 -19.07 -24.56
C THR A 1047 15.62 -17.70 -25.24
N VAL A 1048 14.76 -16.80 -24.72
CA VAL A 1048 14.61 -15.46 -25.27
C VAL A 1048 15.43 -14.47 -24.44
N PHE A 1049 16.39 -13.82 -25.09
CA PHE A 1049 17.22 -12.77 -24.51
C PHE A 1049 16.64 -11.40 -24.85
N VAL A 1050 16.41 -10.58 -23.83
CA VAL A 1050 15.79 -9.26 -23.95
C VAL A 1050 16.79 -8.21 -23.50
N HIS A 1051 17.26 -7.39 -24.44
CA HIS A 1051 18.29 -6.38 -24.27
C HIS A 1051 17.64 -5.00 -24.23
N LYS A 1052 17.65 -4.35 -23.06
CA LYS A 1052 17.04 -3.03 -22.85
C LYS A 1052 18.13 -1.97 -22.79
N PHE A 1053 18.24 -1.13 -23.82
CA PHE A 1053 19.28 -0.12 -23.92
C PHE A 1053 18.92 1.10 -23.07
N VAL A 1054 19.89 1.56 -22.27
CA VAL A 1054 19.72 2.69 -21.34
C VAL A 1054 20.93 3.61 -21.47
N ALA A 1055 20.73 4.88 -21.82
CA ALA A 1055 21.78 5.87 -21.80
C ALA A 1055 22.12 6.32 -20.36
N THR A 1056 23.34 6.02 -19.93
CA THR A 1056 23.86 6.29 -18.57
C THR A 1056 23.99 7.79 -18.31
N GLY A 1057 23.62 8.24 -17.11
CA GLY A 1057 23.68 9.62 -16.68
C GLY A 1057 22.62 10.54 -17.31
N THR A 1058 21.66 9.98 -18.04
CA THR A 1058 20.63 10.74 -18.75
C THR A 1058 19.24 10.53 -18.15
N LEU A 1059 18.21 11.13 -18.76
CA LEU A 1059 16.83 10.85 -18.39
C LEU A 1059 16.44 9.36 -18.52
N GLU A 1060 17.10 8.58 -19.38
CA GLU A 1060 16.70 7.19 -19.61
C GLU A 1060 17.03 6.31 -18.41
N GLU A 1061 18.20 6.53 -17.79
CA GLU A 1061 18.61 5.85 -16.57
C GLU A 1061 17.64 6.17 -15.42
N ARG A 1062 17.32 7.45 -15.22
CA ARG A 1062 16.36 7.84 -14.18
C ARG A 1062 14.96 7.31 -14.43
N ILE A 1063 14.51 7.27 -15.69
CA ILE A 1063 13.24 6.63 -16.04
C ILE A 1063 13.28 5.14 -15.72
N ASP A 1064 14.38 4.46 -16.01
CA ASP A 1064 14.55 3.04 -15.69
C ASP A 1064 14.51 2.79 -14.17
N GLU A 1065 15.24 3.57 -13.38
CA GLU A 1065 15.24 3.53 -11.91
C GLU A 1065 13.82 3.70 -11.34
N MET A 1066 13.10 4.73 -11.80
CA MET A 1066 11.73 4.96 -11.36
C MET A 1066 10.75 3.85 -11.76
N ILE A 1067 10.94 3.22 -12.91
CA ILE A 1067 10.15 2.06 -13.33
C ILE A 1067 10.42 0.88 -12.40
N GLU A 1068 11.67 0.62 -12.03
CA GLU A 1068 12.04 -0.45 -11.11
C GLU A 1068 11.47 -0.22 -9.71
N ASP A 1069 11.59 1.00 -9.18
CA ASP A 1069 11.03 1.35 -7.88
C ASP A 1069 9.51 1.17 -7.85
N LYS A 1070 8.83 1.58 -8.93
CA LYS A 1070 7.41 1.31 -9.10
C LYS A 1070 7.10 -0.18 -9.19
N LYS A 1071 7.87 -0.97 -9.93
CA LYS A 1071 7.68 -2.43 -10.02
C LYS A 1071 7.82 -3.10 -8.65
N LYS A 1072 8.77 -2.66 -7.81
CA LYS A 1072 8.93 -3.14 -6.43
C LYS A 1072 7.74 -2.78 -5.54
N LEU A 1073 7.12 -1.61 -5.75
CA LEU A 1073 5.94 -1.14 -5.01
C LEU A 1073 4.61 -1.74 -5.53
N ALA A 1074 4.54 -2.11 -6.82
CA ALA A 1074 3.32 -2.46 -7.56
C ALA A 1074 2.71 -3.84 -7.22
N GLY A 1075 3.24 -4.56 -6.23
CA GLY A 1075 2.50 -5.66 -5.57
C GLY A 1075 1.19 -5.20 -4.91
N ARG A 1076 1.00 -3.87 -4.77
CA ARG A 1076 -0.23 -3.24 -4.29
C ARG A 1076 -0.91 -2.50 -5.44
N VAL A 1077 -2.16 -2.87 -5.68
CA VAL A 1077 -3.07 -2.34 -6.69
C VAL A 1077 -2.95 -0.81 -6.80
N VAL A 1078 -2.39 -0.27 -7.91
CA VAL A 1078 -2.66 1.02 -8.60
C VAL A 1078 -1.44 1.52 -9.42
N GLY A 1079 -1.58 1.51 -10.76
CA GLY A 1079 -1.34 2.65 -11.66
C GLY A 1079 0.03 3.03 -12.24
N ASN A 1080 0.29 2.73 -13.53
CA ASN A 1080 1.43 3.21 -14.33
C ASN A 1080 1.04 4.36 -15.30
N ASP A 1081 0.66 5.52 -14.77
CA ASP A 1081 0.28 6.66 -15.63
C ASP A 1081 1.48 7.27 -16.40
N GLU A 1082 1.21 8.01 -17.48
CA GLU A 1082 2.14 8.97 -18.09
C GLU A 1082 2.00 10.37 -17.47
N ALA A 1083 0.84 10.64 -16.85
CA ALA A 1083 0.48 11.93 -16.27
C ALA A 1083 1.47 12.40 -15.20
N TRP A 1084 2.06 11.48 -14.42
CA TRP A 1084 2.98 11.85 -13.34
C TRP A 1084 4.19 12.63 -13.86
N LEU A 1085 4.73 12.33 -15.06
CA LEU A 1085 5.85 13.06 -15.66
C LEU A 1085 5.48 14.53 -15.94
N THR A 1086 4.24 14.77 -16.37
CA THR A 1086 3.74 16.12 -16.65
C THR A 1086 3.25 16.86 -15.40
N GLU A 1087 3.05 16.13 -14.30
CA GLU A 1087 2.60 16.63 -13.00
C GLU A 1087 3.76 16.84 -12.01
N LEU A 1088 4.98 16.38 -12.33
CA LEU A 1088 6.19 16.71 -11.58
C LEU A 1088 6.32 18.22 -11.40
N ASP A 1089 6.70 18.65 -10.20
CA ASP A 1089 7.12 20.01 -9.94
C ASP A 1089 8.41 20.34 -10.72
N THR A 1090 8.72 21.62 -10.84
CA THR A 1090 9.81 22.08 -11.71
C THR A 1090 11.17 21.57 -11.23
N GLU A 1091 11.41 21.49 -9.93
CA GLU A 1091 12.69 21.01 -9.39
C GLU A 1091 12.85 19.51 -9.61
N SER A 1092 11.80 18.73 -9.38
CA SER A 1092 11.79 17.29 -9.69
C SER A 1092 12.02 17.03 -11.19
N PHE A 1093 11.42 17.84 -12.07
CA PHE A 1093 11.65 17.71 -13.50
C PHE A 1093 13.07 18.11 -13.93
N LYS A 1094 13.65 19.17 -13.33
CA LYS A 1094 15.05 19.55 -13.56
C LYS A 1094 16.00 18.43 -13.16
N LYS A 1095 15.80 17.83 -11.97
CA LYS A 1095 16.54 16.65 -11.51
C LYS A 1095 16.39 15.48 -12.49
N LEU A 1096 15.20 15.25 -13.02
CA LEU A 1096 14.93 14.16 -13.98
C LEU A 1096 15.74 14.31 -15.27
N ILE A 1097 15.90 15.53 -15.79
CA ILE A 1097 16.56 15.75 -17.09
C ILE A 1097 18.07 16.03 -16.99
N ALA A 1098 18.61 16.38 -15.82
CA ALA A 1098 20.01 16.79 -15.63
C ALA A 1098 21.03 15.76 -16.16
N LEU A 1099 22.16 16.17 -16.74
CA LEU A 1099 23.19 15.21 -17.15
C LEU A 1099 24.13 14.88 -15.98
N ASN A 1100 24.38 13.59 -15.70
CA ASN A 1100 25.47 13.19 -14.81
C ASN A 1100 26.79 13.18 -15.58
N ARG A 1101 27.66 14.16 -15.30
CA ARG A 1101 28.93 14.35 -16.01
C ARG A 1101 29.92 13.20 -15.82
N ASN A 1102 29.80 12.44 -14.73
CA ASN A 1102 30.66 11.27 -14.48
C ASN A 1102 30.33 10.08 -15.40
N ALA A 1103 29.22 10.14 -16.15
CA ALA A 1103 28.79 9.09 -17.07
C ALA A 1103 29.21 9.33 -18.52
N VAL A 1104 29.93 10.41 -18.82
CA VAL A 1104 30.47 10.70 -20.17
C VAL A 1104 31.87 10.10 -20.27
N LEU A 1105 32.06 9.15 -21.19
CA LEU A 1105 33.39 8.59 -21.47
C LEU A 1105 34.23 9.60 -22.27
N ASP A 1106 35.53 9.63 -21.98
CA ASP A 1106 36.52 10.47 -22.67
C ASP A 1106 36.81 9.99 -24.11
#